data_AF-A0A7C9IYC5-F1
#
_entry.id   AF-A0A7C9IYC5-F1
#
_cell.length_a   1.000
_cell.length_b   1.000
_cell.length_c   1.000
_cell.angle_alpha   90.00
_cell.angle_beta   90.00
_cell.angle_gamma   90.00
#
_symmetry.space_group_name_H-M   'P 1'
#
loop_
_entity.id
_entity.type
_entity.pdbx_description
1 polymer ?
#
loop_
_entity_poly.entity_id
_entity_poly.type
_entity_poly.pdbx_seq_one_letter_code
_entity_poly.pdbx_strand_id
1 'polypeptide(L)'
;MRIKETLNLNKTGFPMRGNLPVTEAQRQAVWAENKVYEQRQKLNEGKPTFVLHDGPPYANGDIHIGHAMNKISKDFIVRYKSMSGYRAPYVPGWDTHGLPTEQALTNQGVDRKSMSTAEFRELCRKFVLKEIDKQRNGFKRLGVAGDWDHPYITLQPEYEAAQVRVFAEFVKKGYIFRGQKPVYWSWSSESALAEAEVDYKDVESPSAFFAEQVKDGHGLLDDNTYFVVWTTTPWTIPASEGITVDAGFDYAVVQPKGETRKFVVAEQLLSSVSETLGWEDVKTLQTLKGAQLEKMTAHHPYYDRDLPVMNGNFVTLDAGTGLVHTAPGFGEDDFNVGTKYGLPVFSPVDGQGKMTADAPGFEGVFYEDANKISLDKLKEKNLLLKYMPYTHSYPFDWRTKKPIIFRATPQWFASVSAFRQDILDALDDVKFYPDWGKRRLYNMIKDRGDWVISRQRAWGVPLPIFYAEDGTPIMTPETIDHVADLFAKHGSNYWFEHDAKELLPDDFTSEHSPNGQFTKETDIMDVWFDSGSSHQAVLAARPELTYPADLYLEGSDQYRGWFNSSLITSVAVSGKAPYKAVMSQGFTLDKNGKKMSKSIGNTIAPDEIIKKMGAEILRLWVASVDSSADVRVSMESFTQISESYRKLRNTMRFMLSNVTDFDPAKNTVPYADLAGADRYLLSRLNDLVEQVRADYEKYDFIDLYKLLLSFVTNDLSAFYLDFAKDILYIDAADSKTRRSMQTVLYQVLVRMTTLMTPLLPHTAEEIWPFLHEKPEFAQLAEMPNVEPEWQNEALIGRWADFMTLRSDVLKSLEEARDAKLIGRPMEAALDLYVSDHNAEMLEHLHSNVAQLLIVSQLQVHPLSEAPETADKYEDVAVVVSHATGDVCQRCRMIKQDVGSDDAYPALCDRCAKIVRAEYPESVTEGLEK
;
A
#
# COMPACT_ATOMS: atom_id res chain seq x y z
N MET A 1 0.71 3.48 63.06
CA MET A 1 0.85 3.15 61.62
C MET A 1 -0.48 3.35 60.89
N ARG A 2 -0.50 3.80 59.63
CA ARG A 2 -1.77 3.94 58.87
C ARG A 2 -2.15 2.62 58.19
N ILE A 3 -3.43 2.26 58.13
CA ILE A 3 -3.88 1.01 57.47
C ILE A 3 -3.35 0.89 56.04
N LYS A 4 -3.31 2.00 55.29
CA LYS A 4 -2.79 2.03 53.91
C LYS A 4 -1.32 1.59 53.79
N GLU A 5 -0.52 1.77 54.83
CA GLU A 5 0.90 1.36 54.88
C GLU A 5 1.06 -0.15 55.05
N THR A 6 0.00 -0.84 55.48
CA THR A 6 -0.05 -2.31 55.60
C THR A 6 -0.48 -3.03 54.32
N LEU A 7 -0.72 -2.29 53.23
CA LEU A 7 -1.13 -2.80 51.94
C LEU A 7 0.04 -2.81 50.96
N ASN A 8 0.08 -3.78 50.04
CA ASN A 8 1.11 -3.85 49.01
C ASN A 8 0.82 -2.89 47.84
N LEU A 9 0.74 -1.59 48.11
CA LEU A 9 0.49 -0.54 47.10
C LEU A 9 1.79 -0.10 46.43
N ASN A 10 2.37 -1.01 45.66
CA ASN A 10 3.61 -0.81 44.94
C ASN A 10 3.47 0.26 43.83
N LYS A 11 4.59 0.89 43.48
CA LYS A 11 4.66 1.98 42.49
C LYS A 11 5.65 1.64 41.41
N THR A 12 5.31 1.95 40.16
CA THR A 12 6.22 1.83 39.01
C THR A 12 6.69 3.21 38.54
N GLY A 13 7.92 3.28 38.05
CA GLY A 13 8.45 4.43 37.32
C GLY A 13 7.83 4.61 35.93
N PHE A 14 7.10 3.62 35.43
CA PHE A 14 6.43 3.68 34.14
C PHE A 14 5.26 4.70 34.16
N PRO A 15 5.30 5.77 33.35
CA PRO A 15 4.33 6.85 33.45
C PRO A 15 2.99 6.49 32.83
N MET A 16 1.90 7.04 33.39
CA MET A 16 0.52 6.81 32.90
C MET A 16 0.30 7.39 31.50
N ARG A 17 0.88 8.57 31.22
CA ARG A 17 0.88 9.20 29.90
C ARG A 17 2.23 8.95 29.23
N GLY A 18 2.23 8.52 27.96
CA GLY A 18 3.47 8.16 27.27
C GLY A 18 4.37 9.33 26.87
N ASN A 19 3.82 10.54 26.72
CA ASN A 19 4.55 11.69 26.18
C ASN A 19 5.29 11.35 24.86
N LEU A 20 4.61 10.57 24.01
CA LEU A 20 5.17 9.88 22.85
C LEU A 20 5.97 10.80 21.91
N PRO A 21 5.52 12.02 21.55
CA PRO A 21 6.27 12.87 20.62
C PRO A 21 7.72 13.13 21.04
N VAL A 22 7.99 13.17 22.36
CA VAL A 22 9.31 13.41 22.94
C VAL A 22 10.04 12.09 23.21
N THR A 23 9.39 11.15 23.89
CA THR A 23 10.05 9.93 24.37
C THR A 23 10.44 8.98 23.25
N GLU A 24 9.65 8.93 22.16
CA GLU A 24 9.98 8.13 20.98
C GLU A 24 11.27 8.60 20.30
N ALA A 25 11.48 9.93 20.19
CA ALA A 25 12.67 10.49 19.56
C ALA A 25 13.93 10.19 20.39
N GLN A 26 13.82 10.25 21.72
CA GLN A 26 14.91 9.87 22.63
C GLN A 26 15.28 8.39 22.46
N ARG A 27 14.28 7.49 22.38
CA ARG A 27 14.52 6.05 22.18
C ARG A 27 15.14 5.75 20.82
N GLN A 28 14.67 6.42 19.76
CA GLN A 28 15.27 6.30 18.42
C GLN A 28 16.74 6.71 18.42
N ALA A 29 17.11 7.75 19.17
CA ALA A 29 18.51 8.15 19.33
C ALA A 29 19.34 7.06 20.02
N VAL A 30 18.81 6.46 21.11
CA VAL A 30 19.46 5.33 21.80
C VAL A 30 19.62 4.13 20.87
N TRP A 31 18.61 3.78 20.07
CA TRP A 31 18.70 2.68 19.11
C TRP A 31 19.77 2.91 18.04
N ALA A 32 19.88 4.14 17.55
CA ALA A 32 20.89 4.52 16.56
C ALA A 32 22.30 4.50 17.17
N GLU A 33 22.49 5.05 18.36
CA GLU A 33 23.78 5.04 19.07
C GLU A 33 24.26 3.61 19.34
N ASN A 34 23.35 2.71 19.71
CA ASN A 34 23.65 1.32 20.02
C ASN A 34 23.60 0.39 18.79
N LYS A 35 23.28 0.90 17.59
CA LYS A 35 23.19 0.10 16.36
C LYS A 35 22.28 -1.12 16.51
N VAL A 36 21.09 -0.93 17.10
CA VAL A 36 20.18 -2.02 17.48
C VAL A 36 19.71 -2.83 16.26
N TYR A 37 19.53 -2.18 15.10
CA TYR A 37 19.19 -2.88 13.85
C TYR A 37 20.30 -3.86 13.43
N GLU A 38 21.56 -3.42 13.46
CA GLU A 38 22.71 -4.24 13.11
C GLU A 38 22.95 -5.34 14.12
N GLN A 39 22.73 -5.08 15.42
CA GLN A 39 22.72 -6.12 16.44
C GLN A 39 21.69 -7.20 16.13
N ARG A 40 20.48 -6.83 15.67
CA ARG A 40 19.46 -7.81 15.27
C ARG A 40 19.88 -8.62 14.05
N GLN A 41 20.45 -7.98 13.02
CA GLN A 41 20.95 -8.69 11.85
C GLN A 41 22.06 -9.67 12.22
N LYS A 42 22.97 -9.27 13.11
CA LYS A 42 24.06 -10.11 13.64
C LYS A 42 23.55 -11.28 14.47
N LEU A 43 22.57 -11.04 15.35
CA LEU A 43 21.94 -12.09 16.16
C LEU A 43 21.32 -13.20 15.30
N ASN A 44 20.85 -12.84 14.10
CA ASN A 44 20.21 -13.76 13.17
C ASN A 44 21.17 -14.27 12.08
N GLU A 45 22.48 -14.03 12.16
CA GLU A 45 23.45 -14.62 11.24
C GLU A 45 23.33 -16.15 11.24
N GLY A 46 23.26 -16.75 10.05
CA GLY A 46 23.09 -18.19 9.86
C GLY A 46 21.64 -18.70 9.93
N LYS A 47 20.67 -17.88 10.34
CA LYS A 47 19.23 -18.22 10.23
C LYS A 47 18.77 -18.11 8.76
N PRO A 48 17.65 -18.77 8.36
CA PRO A 48 17.05 -18.56 7.05
C PRO A 48 16.75 -17.08 6.77
N THR A 49 17.00 -16.62 5.55
CA THR A 49 16.75 -15.23 5.17
C THR A 49 15.29 -15.03 4.78
N PHE A 50 14.69 -13.91 5.21
CA PHE A 50 13.42 -13.39 4.67
C PHE A 50 13.67 -12.01 4.07
N VAL A 51 13.40 -11.83 2.78
CA VAL A 51 13.64 -10.57 2.08
C VAL A 51 12.32 -9.92 1.65
N LEU A 52 11.99 -8.81 2.30
CA LEU A 52 11.00 -7.86 1.81
C LEU A 52 11.75 -6.80 1.00
N HIS A 53 11.55 -6.78 -0.32
CA HIS A 53 12.17 -5.75 -1.15
C HIS A 53 11.35 -4.47 -1.10
N ASP A 54 12.03 -3.38 -0.76
CA ASP A 54 11.40 -2.07 -0.69
C ASP A 54 11.21 -1.51 -2.09
N GLY A 55 9.98 -1.21 -2.52
CA GLY A 55 9.75 -0.41 -3.72
C GLY A 55 10.26 1.01 -3.48
N PRO A 56 11.06 1.57 -4.40
CA PRO A 56 11.75 2.83 -4.15
C PRO A 56 10.75 4.00 -4.24
N PRO A 57 10.42 4.71 -3.14
CA PRO A 57 9.67 5.96 -3.24
C PRO A 57 10.43 6.97 -4.10
N TYR A 58 9.66 7.76 -4.84
CA TYR A 58 10.22 8.85 -5.63
C TYR A 58 10.82 9.92 -4.70
N ALA A 59 12.06 10.34 -4.95
CA ALA A 59 12.81 11.32 -4.17
C ALA A 59 12.32 12.76 -4.41
N ASN A 60 11.06 13.03 -4.06
CA ASN A 60 10.43 14.34 -4.19
C ASN A 60 9.43 14.60 -3.06
N GLY A 61 9.65 15.68 -2.31
CA GLY A 61 8.69 16.23 -1.37
C GLY A 61 8.59 15.46 -0.05
N ASP A 62 7.71 15.96 0.81
CA ASP A 62 7.42 15.34 2.11
C ASP A 62 6.71 13.99 1.98
N ILE A 63 6.94 13.11 2.96
CA ILE A 63 6.15 11.89 3.11
C ILE A 63 4.68 12.22 3.42
N HIS A 64 3.76 11.35 2.99
CA HIS A 64 2.32 11.46 3.23
C HIS A 64 1.79 10.19 3.91
N ILE A 65 0.50 10.15 4.28
CA ILE A 65 -0.08 9.03 5.03
C ILE A 65 0.01 7.70 4.26
N GLY A 66 -0.15 7.71 2.93
CA GLY A 66 0.14 6.52 2.11
C GLY A 66 1.56 5.96 2.30
N HIS A 67 2.59 6.82 2.30
CA HIS A 67 3.95 6.38 2.58
C HIS A 67 4.10 5.84 4.01
N ALA A 68 3.45 6.47 4.99
CA ALA A 68 3.48 5.99 6.37
C ALA A 68 2.83 4.61 6.51
N MET A 69 1.65 4.41 5.92
CA MET A 69 0.94 3.12 5.92
C MET A 69 1.80 2.01 5.31
N ASN A 70 2.38 2.27 4.14
CA ASN A 70 3.27 1.33 3.46
C ASN A 70 4.50 0.97 4.31
N LYS A 71 5.27 1.97 4.75
CA LYS A 71 6.52 1.74 5.50
C LYS A 71 6.30 1.11 6.87
N ILE A 72 5.22 1.46 7.56
CA ILE A 72 4.86 0.85 8.85
C ILE A 72 4.47 -0.62 8.64
N SER A 73 3.69 -0.94 7.61
CA SER A 73 3.31 -2.32 7.30
C SER A 73 4.53 -3.18 6.98
N LYS A 74 5.48 -2.67 6.18
CA LYS A 74 6.77 -3.32 5.92
C LYS A 74 7.55 -3.58 7.22
N ASP A 75 7.60 -2.59 8.10
CA ASP A 75 8.30 -2.69 9.38
C ASP A 75 7.65 -3.70 10.34
N PHE A 76 6.31 -3.82 10.36
CA PHE A 76 5.62 -4.87 11.12
C PHE A 76 6.10 -6.26 10.70
N ILE A 77 6.14 -6.50 9.39
CA ILE A 77 6.54 -7.79 8.81
C ILE A 77 8.01 -8.07 9.10
N VAL A 78 8.90 -7.12 8.79
CA VAL A 78 10.36 -7.30 8.97
C VAL A 78 10.72 -7.53 10.43
N ARG A 79 10.12 -6.77 11.37
CA ARG A 79 10.33 -6.96 12.81
C ARG A 79 9.84 -8.32 13.27
N TYR A 80 8.61 -8.69 12.91
CA TYR A 80 8.07 -9.99 13.26
C TYR A 80 8.94 -11.14 12.71
N LYS A 81 9.33 -11.10 11.43
CA LYS A 81 10.19 -12.13 10.84
C LYS A 81 11.56 -12.18 11.51
N SER A 82 12.16 -11.02 11.80
CA SER A 82 13.41 -10.95 12.57
C SER A 82 13.28 -11.60 13.94
N MET A 83 12.12 -11.44 14.61
CA MET A 83 11.82 -12.02 15.92
C MET A 83 11.31 -13.45 15.88
N SER A 84 11.06 -14.02 14.71
CA SER A 84 10.43 -15.34 14.55
C SER A 84 11.32 -16.32 13.79
N GLY A 85 12.65 -16.21 13.97
CA GLY A 85 13.60 -17.18 13.45
C GLY A 85 14.19 -16.90 12.06
N TYR A 86 14.00 -15.69 11.50
CA TYR A 86 14.59 -15.31 10.21
C TYR A 86 15.63 -14.20 10.35
N ARG A 87 16.63 -14.19 9.48
CA ARG A 87 17.40 -12.98 9.18
C ARG A 87 16.62 -12.16 8.17
N ALA A 88 16.10 -11.00 8.57
CA ALA A 88 15.31 -10.14 7.67
C ALA A 88 15.98 -8.78 7.48
N PRO A 89 16.99 -8.68 6.60
CA PRO A 89 17.58 -7.39 6.24
C PRO A 89 16.57 -6.57 5.45
N TYR A 90 16.43 -5.30 5.80
CA TYR A 90 15.55 -4.37 5.11
C TYR A 90 16.36 -3.17 4.63
N VAL A 91 16.53 -3.10 3.31
CA VAL A 91 17.28 -2.04 2.64
C VAL A 91 16.29 -1.07 1.98
N PRO A 92 16.16 0.16 2.49
CA PRO A 92 15.29 1.16 1.88
C PRO A 92 15.85 1.67 0.54
N GLY A 93 14.95 2.00 -0.37
CA GLY A 93 15.26 2.47 -1.72
C GLY A 93 14.80 3.90 -2.00
N TRP A 94 15.37 4.51 -3.05
CA TRP A 94 14.83 5.74 -3.65
C TRP A 94 14.95 5.74 -5.16
N ASP A 95 13.88 6.18 -5.81
CA ASP A 95 13.85 6.43 -7.23
C ASP A 95 14.10 7.92 -7.46
N THR A 96 15.14 8.22 -8.22
CA THR A 96 15.70 9.55 -8.31
C THR A 96 15.58 10.19 -9.69
N HIS A 97 15.40 9.41 -10.74
CA HIS A 97 15.38 9.90 -12.11
C HIS A 97 14.00 10.36 -12.58
N GLY A 98 13.92 10.99 -13.75
CA GLY A 98 12.66 11.31 -14.42
C GLY A 98 12.14 12.75 -14.29
N LEU A 99 11.02 12.98 -14.97
CA LEU A 99 10.40 14.29 -15.18
C LEU A 99 10.04 15.05 -13.89
N PRO A 100 9.53 14.43 -12.81
CA PRO A 100 9.17 15.18 -11.61
C PRO A 100 10.34 15.98 -10.99
N THR A 101 11.56 15.44 -11.06
CA THR A 101 12.77 16.14 -10.61
C THR A 101 13.10 17.33 -11.52
N GLU A 102 13.10 17.13 -12.85
CA GLU A 102 13.34 18.22 -13.81
C GLU A 102 12.34 19.37 -13.60
N GLN A 103 11.05 19.04 -13.47
CA GLN A 103 9.98 20.02 -13.25
C GLN A 103 10.11 20.75 -11.91
N ALA A 104 10.54 20.05 -10.85
CA ALA A 104 10.74 20.68 -9.55
C ALA A 104 11.82 21.76 -9.59
N LEU A 105 12.89 21.54 -10.37
CA LEU A 105 13.91 22.56 -10.62
C LEU A 105 13.40 23.69 -11.52
N THR A 106 12.68 23.38 -12.59
CA THR A 106 12.06 24.41 -13.45
C THR A 106 11.11 25.30 -12.66
N ASN A 107 10.30 24.72 -11.77
CA ASN A 107 9.41 25.47 -10.88
C ASN A 107 10.17 26.34 -9.85
N GLN A 108 11.42 26.00 -9.55
CA GLN A 108 12.34 26.82 -8.74
C GLN A 108 13.06 27.91 -9.56
N GLY A 109 12.75 28.02 -10.86
CA GLY A 109 13.32 29.03 -11.76
C GLY A 109 14.59 28.58 -12.49
N VAL A 110 14.94 27.29 -12.48
CA VAL A 110 16.08 26.78 -13.25
C VAL A 110 15.71 26.68 -14.73
N ASP A 111 16.41 27.44 -15.57
CA ASP A 111 16.27 27.36 -17.03
C ASP A 111 17.27 26.35 -17.61
N ARG A 112 16.78 25.17 -17.98
CA ARG A 112 17.58 24.11 -18.63
C ARG A 112 18.26 24.58 -19.91
N LYS A 113 17.67 25.51 -20.68
CA LYS A 113 18.23 25.96 -21.98
C LYS A 113 19.44 26.88 -21.81
N SER A 114 19.67 27.39 -20.60
CA SER A 114 20.77 28.30 -20.29
C SER A 114 22.09 27.60 -19.92
N MET A 115 22.12 26.26 -19.84
CA MET A 115 23.25 25.46 -19.37
C MET A 115 23.42 24.16 -20.16
N SER A 116 24.55 23.48 -19.98
CA SER A 116 24.78 22.16 -20.57
C SER A 116 23.92 21.07 -19.91
N THR A 117 23.73 19.94 -20.60
CA THR A 117 22.97 18.80 -20.06
C THR A 117 23.63 18.22 -18.81
N ALA A 118 24.96 18.11 -18.80
CA ALA A 118 25.71 17.62 -17.64
C ALA A 118 25.54 18.54 -16.41
N GLU A 119 25.58 19.87 -16.59
CA GLU A 119 25.35 20.83 -15.48
C GLU A 119 23.93 20.72 -14.93
N PHE A 120 22.92 20.60 -15.80
CA PHE A 120 21.54 20.44 -15.38
C PHE A 120 21.30 19.13 -14.60
N ARG A 121 21.92 18.03 -15.04
CA ARG A 121 21.86 16.74 -14.36
C ARG A 121 22.51 16.81 -12.97
N GLU A 122 23.61 17.53 -12.83
CA GLU A 122 24.24 17.74 -11.52
C GLU A 122 23.36 18.55 -10.55
N LEU A 123 22.57 19.52 -11.06
CA LEU A 123 21.54 20.19 -10.26
C LEU A 123 20.44 19.22 -9.83
N CYS A 124 19.99 18.33 -10.73
CA CYS A 124 19.01 17.29 -10.41
C CYS A 124 19.55 16.37 -9.30
N ARG A 125 20.80 15.91 -9.40
CA ARG A 125 21.47 15.08 -8.39
C ARG A 125 21.49 15.76 -7.02
N LYS A 126 21.86 17.04 -6.95
CA LYS A 126 21.87 17.81 -5.69
C LYS A 126 20.48 17.95 -5.09
N PHE A 127 19.46 18.16 -5.92
CA PHE A 127 18.08 18.27 -5.48
C PHE A 127 17.57 16.96 -4.88
N VAL A 128 17.74 15.83 -5.58
CA VAL A 128 17.20 14.54 -5.10
C VAL A 128 17.91 14.04 -3.85
N LEU A 129 19.22 14.27 -3.70
CA LEU A 129 19.93 13.89 -2.48
C LEU A 129 19.39 14.61 -1.24
N LYS A 130 19.02 15.88 -1.38
CA LYS A 130 18.36 16.65 -0.30
C LYS A 130 16.97 16.08 0.03
N GLU A 131 16.19 15.73 -0.97
CA GLU A 131 14.85 15.16 -0.77
C GLU A 131 14.92 13.75 -0.16
N ILE A 132 15.93 12.95 -0.52
CA ILE A 132 16.22 11.65 0.11
C ILE A 132 16.45 11.84 1.62
N ASP A 133 17.32 12.75 2.04
CA ASP A 133 17.60 12.96 3.47
C ASP A 133 16.34 13.39 4.24
N LYS A 134 15.53 14.23 3.61
CA LYS A 134 14.25 14.68 4.17
C LYS A 134 13.28 13.51 4.38
N GLN A 135 13.08 12.68 3.35
CA GLN A 135 12.21 11.51 3.42
C GLN A 135 12.75 10.44 4.36
N ARG A 136 14.06 10.17 4.33
CA ARG A 136 14.77 9.24 5.22
C ARG A 136 14.51 9.59 6.68
N ASN A 137 14.65 10.86 7.05
CA ASN A 137 14.36 11.35 8.41
C ASN A 137 12.87 11.19 8.76
N GLY A 138 11.97 11.46 7.80
CA GLY A 138 10.54 11.19 7.95
C GLY A 138 10.25 9.71 8.26
N PHE A 139 10.85 8.78 7.51
CA PHE A 139 10.68 7.35 7.71
C PHE A 139 11.31 6.83 9.01
N LYS A 140 12.53 7.27 9.36
CA LYS A 140 13.14 6.97 10.66
C LYS A 140 12.24 7.41 11.81
N ARG A 141 11.61 8.59 11.70
CA ARG A 141 10.72 9.12 12.75
C ARG A 141 9.46 8.26 12.96
N LEU A 142 8.98 7.53 11.95
CA LEU A 142 7.90 6.52 12.08
C LEU A 142 8.32 5.29 12.93
N GLY A 143 9.59 5.18 13.31
CA GLY A 143 10.12 4.03 14.07
C GLY A 143 10.50 2.83 13.19
N VAL A 144 10.64 3.03 11.88
CA VAL A 144 11.01 1.97 10.95
C VAL A 144 12.47 1.59 11.12
N ALA A 145 12.74 0.30 11.36
CA ALA A 145 14.10 -0.25 11.42
C ALA A 145 14.54 -0.73 10.04
N GLY A 146 15.76 -0.39 9.64
CA GLY A 146 16.32 -0.73 8.34
C GLY A 146 17.73 -0.19 8.17
N ASP A 147 18.40 -0.59 7.08
CA ASP A 147 19.73 -0.10 6.73
C ASP A 147 19.65 1.29 6.08
N TRP A 148 19.45 2.30 6.92
CA TRP A 148 19.32 3.67 6.46
C TRP A 148 20.63 4.35 6.07
N ASP A 149 21.76 3.73 6.40
CA ASP A 149 23.09 4.27 6.16
C ASP A 149 23.65 3.77 4.81
N HIS A 150 23.19 2.59 4.35
CA HIS A 150 23.51 2.03 3.02
C HIS A 150 22.24 1.76 2.18
N PRO A 151 21.37 2.77 1.96
CA PRO A 151 20.21 2.59 1.11
C PRO A 151 20.62 2.34 -0.33
N TYR A 152 19.71 1.80 -1.14
CA TYR A 152 19.92 1.76 -2.59
C TYR A 152 19.28 2.98 -3.23
N ILE A 153 19.94 3.56 -4.23
CA ILE A 153 19.50 4.79 -4.90
C ILE A 153 19.71 4.61 -6.40
N THR A 154 18.69 4.91 -7.23
CA THR A 154 18.77 4.62 -8.67
C THR A 154 19.89 5.35 -9.42
N LEU A 155 20.35 6.50 -8.92
CA LEU A 155 21.50 7.25 -9.47
C LEU A 155 22.88 6.74 -9.04
N GLN A 156 22.96 5.69 -8.22
CA GLN A 156 24.26 5.13 -7.81
C GLN A 156 24.95 4.49 -9.02
N PRO A 157 26.27 4.71 -9.23
CA PRO A 157 27.03 4.14 -10.34
C PRO A 157 26.81 2.63 -10.53
N GLU A 158 26.85 1.87 -9.44
CA GLU A 158 26.63 0.42 -9.43
C GLU A 158 25.20 0.03 -9.84
N TYR A 159 24.19 0.85 -9.49
CA TYR A 159 22.80 0.63 -9.85
C TYR A 159 22.60 0.87 -11.34
N GLU A 160 23.07 2.02 -11.86
CA GLU A 160 22.95 2.39 -13.27
C GLU A 160 23.66 1.37 -14.17
N ALA A 161 24.83 0.89 -13.76
CA ALA A 161 25.55 -0.18 -14.46
C ALA A 161 24.74 -1.49 -14.49
N ALA A 162 24.13 -1.88 -13.37
CA ALA A 162 23.28 -3.07 -13.32
C ALA A 162 22.04 -2.92 -14.21
N GLN A 163 21.42 -1.73 -14.24
CA GLN A 163 20.32 -1.42 -15.13
C GLN A 163 20.70 -1.53 -16.62
N VAL A 164 21.88 -1.01 -17.00
CA VAL A 164 22.42 -1.17 -18.37
C VAL A 164 22.62 -2.65 -18.71
N ARG A 165 23.07 -3.48 -17.77
CA ARG A 165 23.18 -4.93 -17.97
C ARG A 165 21.81 -5.61 -18.10
N VAL A 166 20.79 -5.15 -17.38
CA VAL A 166 19.40 -5.61 -17.62
C VAL A 166 18.97 -5.27 -19.04
N PHE A 167 19.24 -4.06 -19.53
CA PHE A 167 18.99 -3.69 -20.92
C PHE A 167 19.75 -4.58 -21.92
N ALA A 168 21.01 -4.93 -21.62
CA ALA A 168 21.80 -5.85 -22.44
C ALA A 168 21.12 -7.22 -22.61
N GLU A 169 20.47 -7.75 -21.57
CA GLU A 169 19.72 -9.01 -21.66
C GLU A 169 18.50 -8.92 -22.58
N PHE A 170 17.80 -7.79 -22.61
CA PHE A 170 16.73 -7.57 -23.59
C PHE A 170 17.29 -7.52 -25.02
N VAL A 171 18.43 -6.86 -25.22
CA VAL A 171 19.09 -6.79 -26.54
C VAL A 171 19.54 -8.17 -27.01
N LYS A 172 20.19 -8.97 -26.14
CA LYS A 172 20.63 -10.34 -26.46
C LYS A 172 19.49 -11.25 -26.92
N LYS A 173 18.29 -11.05 -26.38
CA LYS A 173 17.08 -11.82 -26.74
C LYS A 173 16.30 -11.22 -27.92
N GLY A 174 16.77 -10.11 -28.50
CA GLY A 174 16.09 -9.44 -29.61
C GLY A 174 14.79 -8.75 -29.20
N TYR A 175 14.63 -8.42 -27.92
CA TYR A 175 13.42 -7.77 -27.41
C TYR A 175 13.45 -6.24 -27.56
N ILE A 176 14.61 -5.64 -27.84
CA ILE A 176 14.71 -4.20 -28.10
C ILE A 176 14.62 -3.94 -29.60
N PHE A 177 13.72 -3.03 -29.98
CA PHE A 177 13.60 -2.58 -31.37
C PHE A 177 13.27 -1.09 -31.45
N ARG A 178 13.62 -0.48 -32.58
CA ARG A 178 13.26 0.90 -32.91
C ARG A 178 12.02 0.90 -33.80
N GLY A 179 11.00 1.65 -33.43
CA GLY A 179 9.75 1.76 -34.17
C GLY A 179 9.26 3.19 -34.27
N GLN A 180 8.34 3.44 -35.20
CA GLN A 180 7.52 4.65 -35.23
C GLN A 180 6.08 4.24 -34.97
N LYS A 181 5.61 4.47 -33.75
CA LYS A 181 4.22 4.20 -33.33
C LYS A 181 3.64 5.48 -32.73
N PRO A 182 2.34 5.75 -32.87
CA PRO A 182 1.68 6.79 -32.09
C PRO A 182 1.86 6.54 -30.61
N VAL A 183 2.46 7.51 -29.93
CA VAL A 183 2.60 7.51 -28.47
C VAL A 183 1.85 8.70 -27.91
N TYR A 184 1.44 8.60 -26.65
CA TYR A 184 1.01 9.77 -25.89
C TYR A 184 2.15 10.78 -25.87
N TRP A 185 1.90 11.97 -26.39
CA TRP A 185 2.87 13.05 -26.49
C TRP A 185 2.35 14.29 -25.79
N SER A 186 3.10 14.72 -24.77
CA SER A 186 2.85 16.00 -24.11
C SER A 186 3.66 17.08 -24.80
N TRP A 187 2.99 17.93 -25.59
CA TRP A 187 3.60 19.11 -26.20
C TRP A 187 4.07 20.13 -25.15
N SER A 188 3.39 20.17 -23.99
CA SER A 188 3.77 21.07 -22.89
C SER A 188 5.06 20.65 -22.22
N SER A 189 5.31 19.33 -22.19
CA SER A 189 6.50 18.74 -21.62
C SER A 189 7.54 18.47 -22.73
N GLU A 190 7.19 18.46 -24.01
CA GLU A 190 8.03 18.03 -25.14
C GLU A 190 8.57 16.59 -24.95
N SER A 191 7.71 15.63 -24.58
CA SER A 191 8.09 14.22 -24.40
C SER A 191 6.93 13.26 -24.59
N ALA A 192 7.28 12.03 -24.95
CA ALA A 192 6.40 10.88 -24.83
C ALA A 192 6.04 10.61 -23.36
N LEU A 193 4.83 10.10 -23.13
CA LEU A 193 4.30 9.67 -21.83
C LEU A 193 3.92 8.18 -21.90
N ALA A 194 4.10 7.46 -20.81
CA ALA A 194 3.48 6.14 -20.63
C ALA A 194 1.99 6.30 -20.29
N GLU A 195 1.19 5.25 -20.52
CA GLU A 195 -0.23 5.22 -20.14
C GLU A 195 -0.44 5.52 -18.64
N ALA A 196 0.49 5.07 -17.79
CA ALA A 196 0.48 5.35 -16.35
C ALA A 196 0.66 6.85 -16.00
N GLU A 197 1.06 7.68 -16.96
CA GLU A 197 1.32 9.12 -16.81
C GLU A 197 0.20 9.99 -17.43
N VAL A 198 -0.96 9.39 -17.73
CA VAL A 198 -2.10 10.07 -18.35
C VAL A 198 -3.29 10.15 -17.38
N ASP A 199 -3.80 11.37 -17.18
CA ASP A 199 -5.06 11.62 -16.46
C ASP A 199 -6.19 11.90 -17.46
N TYR A 200 -7.41 11.44 -17.20
CA TYR A 200 -8.57 11.73 -18.05
C TYR A 200 -9.48 12.80 -17.45
N LYS A 201 -9.96 13.72 -18.29
CA LYS A 201 -10.94 14.76 -17.91
C LYS A 201 -11.90 15.03 -19.06
N ASP A 202 -13.12 15.43 -18.71
CA ASP A 202 -14.10 15.81 -19.71
C ASP A 202 -13.77 17.18 -20.31
N VAL A 203 -13.79 17.27 -21.64
CA VAL A 203 -13.54 18.47 -22.43
C VAL A 203 -14.58 18.61 -23.53
N GLU A 204 -14.83 19.84 -23.96
CA GLU A 204 -15.59 20.13 -25.16
C GLU A 204 -14.64 20.24 -26.36
N SER A 205 -14.73 19.29 -27.30
CA SER A 205 -13.91 19.21 -28.51
C SER A 205 -14.70 19.61 -29.75
N PRO A 206 -14.06 20.18 -30.78
CA PRO A 206 -14.71 20.40 -32.08
C PRO A 206 -15.01 19.05 -32.75
N SER A 207 -16.26 18.84 -33.16
CA SER A 207 -16.67 17.64 -33.91
C SER A 207 -17.12 18.01 -35.32
N ALA A 208 -16.59 17.30 -36.31
CA ALA A 208 -16.82 17.53 -37.73
C ALA A 208 -17.36 16.27 -38.41
N PHE A 209 -18.49 16.43 -39.10
CA PHE A 209 -18.97 15.48 -40.11
C PHE A 209 -18.59 16.03 -41.47
N PHE A 210 -17.81 15.27 -42.24
CA PHE A 210 -17.34 15.70 -43.54
C PHE A 210 -17.40 14.58 -44.57
N ALA A 211 -17.39 14.99 -45.83
CA ALA A 211 -17.57 14.12 -46.98
C ALA A 211 -16.25 13.94 -47.74
N GLU A 212 -15.90 12.71 -48.07
CA GLU A 212 -14.74 12.36 -48.91
C GLU A 212 -15.23 11.72 -50.21
N GLN A 213 -14.89 12.33 -51.34
CA GLN A 213 -15.43 11.96 -52.66
C GLN A 213 -14.85 10.64 -53.14
N VAL A 214 -15.68 9.71 -53.58
CA VAL A 214 -15.22 8.45 -54.20
C VAL A 214 -14.46 8.76 -55.49
N LYS A 215 -13.29 8.14 -55.65
CA LYS A 215 -12.47 8.18 -56.86
C LYS A 215 -12.60 6.88 -57.65
N ASP A 216 -12.36 5.75 -57.00
CA ASP A 216 -12.59 4.41 -57.55
C ASP A 216 -13.53 3.63 -56.63
N GLY A 217 -14.78 3.49 -57.09
CA GLY A 217 -15.82 2.73 -56.41
C GLY A 217 -15.95 1.28 -56.90
N HIS A 218 -14.96 0.75 -57.62
CA HIS A 218 -14.96 -0.61 -58.19
C HIS A 218 -16.22 -0.98 -58.98
N GLY A 219 -16.86 0.00 -59.62
CA GLY A 219 -18.13 -0.18 -60.36
C GLY A 219 -19.39 -0.30 -59.49
N LEU A 220 -19.26 -0.26 -58.15
CA LEU A 220 -20.37 -0.28 -57.20
C LEU A 220 -20.79 1.13 -56.78
N LEU A 221 -19.84 2.06 -56.70
CA LEU A 221 -20.07 3.49 -56.39
C LEU A 221 -19.58 4.37 -57.56
N ASP A 222 -20.27 5.49 -57.78
CA ASP A 222 -19.88 6.50 -58.78
C ASP A 222 -19.08 7.66 -58.16
N ASP A 223 -18.53 8.52 -59.01
CA ASP A 223 -17.71 9.68 -58.62
C ASP A 223 -18.51 10.84 -58.00
N ASN A 224 -19.85 10.75 -57.99
CA ASN A 224 -20.74 11.69 -57.29
C ASN A 224 -21.24 11.11 -55.94
N THR A 225 -20.57 10.05 -55.47
CA THR A 225 -20.79 9.44 -54.16
C THR A 225 -19.69 9.84 -53.18
N TYR A 226 -20.06 10.03 -51.92
CA TYR A 226 -19.16 10.52 -50.86
C TYR A 226 -19.25 9.65 -49.61
N PHE A 227 -18.11 9.26 -49.07
CA PHE A 227 -18.02 8.63 -47.76
C PHE A 227 -18.19 9.70 -46.67
N VAL A 228 -19.11 9.47 -45.73
CA VAL A 228 -19.35 10.41 -44.63
C VAL A 228 -18.57 9.96 -43.42
N VAL A 229 -17.54 10.72 -43.07
CA VAL A 229 -16.64 10.45 -41.96
C VAL A 229 -16.85 11.45 -40.82
N TRP A 230 -16.54 11.01 -39.61
CA TRP A 230 -16.67 11.80 -38.39
C TRP A 230 -15.36 11.85 -37.60
N THR A 231 -15.03 13.03 -37.06
CA THR A 231 -13.88 13.20 -36.18
C THR A 231 -14.14 14.25 -35.10
N THR A 232 -13.56 14.06 -33.92
CA THR A 232 -13.47 15.07 -32.84
C THR A 232 -12.15 15.84 -32.86
N THR A 233 -11.30 15.60 -33.86
CA THR A 233 -9.95 16.17 -33.99
C THR A 233 -9.71 16.66 -35.43
N PRO A 234 -10.40 17.72 -35.90
CA PRO A 234 -10.21 18.24 -37.26
C PRO A 234 -8.75 18.50 -37.67
N TRP A 235 -7.88 18.86 -36.71
CA TRP A 235 -6.45 19.05 -36.94
C TRP A 235 -5.70 17.80 -37.45
N THR A 236 -6.27 16.60 -37.34
CA THR A 236 -5.66 15.35 -37.86
C THR A 236 -6.00 15.08 -39.33
N ILE A 237 -7.01 15.76 -39.89
CA ILE A 237 -7.46 15.53 -41.27
C ILE A 237 -6.33 15.71 -42.30
N PRO A 238 -5.41 16.71 -42.19
CA PRO A 238 -4.26 16.81 -43.09
C PRO A 238 -3.37 15.57 -43.15
N ALA A 239 -3.43 14.70 -42.15
CA ALA A 239 -2.68 13.45 -42.07
C ALA A 239 -3.54 12.20 -42.35
N SER A 240 -4.74 12.36 -42.88
CA SER A 240 -5.57 11.24 -43.28
C SER A 240 -4.87 10.46 -44.41
N GLU A 241 -4.78 9.14 -44.23
CA GLU A 241 -4.20 8.18 -45.17
C GLU A 241 -5.22 7.12 -45.60
N GLY A 242 -6.45 7.14 -45.08
CA GLY A 242 -7.48 6.18 -45.47
C GLY A 242 -8.80 6.35 -44.71
N ILE A 243 -9.75 5.46 -45.00
CA ILE A 243 -11.07 5.39 -44.35
C ILE A 243 -11.27 3.97 -43.84
N THR A 244 -11.56 3.78 -42.55
CA THR A 244 -11.80 2.46 -41.98
C THR A 244 -13.30 2.19 -41.81
N VAL A 245 -13.71 0.98 -42.22
CA VAL A 245 -15.07 0.42 -42.10
C VAL A 245 -15.00 -0.97 -41.47
N ASP A 246 -16.09 -1.43 -40.86
CA ASP A 246 -16.19 -2.83 -40.40
C ASP A 246 -16.64 -3.74 -41.55
N ALA A 247 -16.04 -4.92 -41.69
CA ALA A 247 -16.37 -5.84 -42.77
C ALA A 247 -17.79 -6.43 -42.71
N GLY A 248 -18.33 -6.61 -41.50
CA GLY A 248 -19.63 -7.24 -41.25
C GLY A 248 -20.82 -6.28 -41.33
N PHE A 249 -20.60 -4.98 -41.13
CA PHE A 249 -21.66 -3.96 -41.14
C PHE A 249 -22.22 -3.73 -42.55
N ASP A 250 -23.48 -3.30 -42.57
CA ASP A 250 -24.19 -2.84 -43.76
C ASP A 250 -24.07 -1.32 -43.89
N TYR A 251 -23.73 -0.85 -45.09
CA TYR A 251 -23.53 0.54 -45.44
C TYR A 251 -24.54 0.97 -46.49
N ALA A 252 -25.38 1.94 -46.14
CA ALA A 252 -26.41 2.48 -47.01
C ALA A 252 -25.84 3.61 -47.86
N VAL A 253 -26.05 3.53 -49.17
CA VAL A 253 -25.84 4.64 -50.10
C VAL A 253 -27.14 5.41 -50.21
N VAL A 254 -27.14 6.65 -49.76
CA VAL A 254 -28.34 7.45 -49.61
C VAL A 254 -28.27 8.78 -50.36
N GLN A 255 -29.43 9.30 -50.73
CA GLN A 255 -29.58 10.63 -51.32
C GLN A 255 -30.65 11.42 -50.56
N PRO A 256 -30.26 12.45 -49.79
CA PRO A 256 -31.19 13.39 -49.15
C PRO A 256 -31.97 14.21 -50.19
N LYS A 257 -33.19 14.62 -49.84
CA LYS A 257 -33.97 15.50 -50.71
C LYS A 257 -33.31 16.87 -50.86
N GLY A 258 -33.21 17.33 -52.10
CA GLY A 258 -32.55 18.60 -52.44
C GLY A 258 -31.05 18.49 -52.61
N GLU A 259 -30.44 17.33 -52.38
CA GLU A 259 -29.02 17.07 -52.64
C GLU A 259 -28.82 16.30 -53.95
N THR A 260 -27.87 16.76 -54.76
CA THR A 260 -27.45 16.05 -55.97
C THR A 260 -26.40 14.99 -55.67
N ARG A 261 -25.73 15.10 -54.52
CA ARG A 261 -24.68 14.18 -54.05
C ARG A 261 -25.28 12.94 -53.38
N LYS A 262 -24.57 11.82 -53.48
CA LYS A 262 -24.90 10.57 -52.77
C LYS A 262 -23.93 10.39 -51.60
N PHE A 263 -24.41 9.82 -50.50
CA PHE A 263 -23.63 9.67 -49.27
C PHE A 263 -23.63 8.21 -48.79
N VAL A 264 -22.49 7.76 -48.29
CA VAL A 264 -22.33 6.43 -47.68
C VAL A 264 -22.24 6.58 -46.17
N VAL A 265 -23.13 5.90 -45.46
CA VAL A 265 -23.17 5.81 -43.99
C VAL A 265 -23.51 4.39 -43.56
N ALA A 266 -23.15 3.98 -42.34
CA ALA A 266 -23.63 2.71 -41.81
C ALA A 266 -25.16 2.73 -41.71
N GLU A 267 -25.81 1.68 -42.19
CA GLU A 267 -27.28 1.60 -42.31
C GLU A 267 -27.96 1.80 -40.95
N GLN A 268 -27.40 1.24 -39.89
CA GLN A 268 -27.95 1.37 -38.52
C GLN A 268 -27.79 2.79 -37.95
N LEU A 269 -26.80 3.55 -38.40
CA LEU A 269 -26.56 4.94 -37.98
C LEU A 269 -27.30 5.96 -38.85
N LEU A 270 -27.92 5.53 -39.96
CA LEU A 270 -28.55 6.41 -40.93
C LEU A 270 -29.57 7.36 -40.30
N SER A 271 -30.42 6.87 -39.37
CA SER A 271 -31.42 7.71 -38.72
C SER A 271 -30.77 8.82 -37.88
N SER A 272 -29.77 8.47 -37.06
CA SER A 272 -29.07 9.42 -36.19
C SER A 272 -28.23 10.42 -37.00
N VAL A 273 -27.56 9.96 -38.05
CA VAL A 273 -26.79 10.82 -38.96
C VAL A 273 -27.73 11.76 -39.70
N SER A 274 -28.87 11.29 -40.20
CA SER A 274 -29.84 12.13 -40.90
C SER A 274 -30.39 13.23 -40.00
N GLU A 275 -30.72 12.92 -38.74
CA GLU A 275 -31.15 13.91 -37.75
C GLU A 275 -30.03 14.94 -37.47
N THR A 276 -28.81 14.47 -37.24
CA THR A 276 -27.66 15.33 -36.90
C THR A 276 -27.30 16.29 -38.04
N LEU A 277 -27.33 15.80 -39.28
CA LEU A 277 -27.04 16.58 -40.49
C LEU A 277 -28.23 17.42 -40.95
N GLY A 278 -29.43 17.17 -40.41
CA GLY A 278 -30.67 17.84 -40.82
C GLY A 278 -31.15 17.42 -42.21
N TRP A 279 -30.92 16.16 -42.59
CA TRP A 279 -31.38 15.61 -43.87
C TRP A 279 -32.86 15.22 -43.80
N GLU A 280 -33.63 15.66 -44.80
CA GLU A 280 -35.06 15.33 -44.95
C GLU A 280 -35.27 14.34 -46.10
N ASP A 281 -36.30 13.49 -45.97
CA ASP A 281 -36.75 12.53 -47.01
C ASP A 281 -35.59 11.73 -47.64
N VAL A 282 -34.73 11.14 -46.81
CA VAL A 282 -33.52 10.43 -47.24
C VAL A 282 -33.87 9.13 -47.98
N LYS A 283 -33.51 9.05 -49.26
CA LYS A 283 -33.76 7.87 -50.10
C LYS A 283 -32.54 6.95 -50.13
N THR A 284 -32.69 5.70 -49.67
CA THR A 284 -31.68 4.65 -49.87
C THR A 284 -31.69 4.15 -51.30
N LEU A 285 -30.54 4.23 -51.98
CA LEU A 285 -30.35 3.83 -53.36
C LEU A 285 -29.86 2.38 -53.47
N GLN A 286 -28.97 1.98 -52.58
CA GLN A 286 -28.42 0.64 -52.46
C GLN A 286 -27.80 0.43 -51.06
N THR A 287 -27.60 -0.82 -50.68
CA THR A 287 -26.89 -1.20 -49.45
C THR A 287 -25.73 -2.13 -49.83
N LEU A 288 -24.56 -1.88 -49.26
CA LEU A 288 -23.33 -2.65 -49.49
C LEU A 288 -22.81 -3.18 -48.15
N LYS A 289 -22.24 -4.38 -48.15
CA LYS A 289 -21.46 -4.87 -47.01
C LYS A 289 -20.13 -4.14 -46.93
N GLY A 290 -19.63 -3.86 -45.73
CA GLY A 290 -18.34 -3.19 -45.56
C GLY A 290 -17.17 -3.96 -46.19
N ALA A 291 -17.24 -5.29 -46.25
CA ALA A 291 -16.29 -6.11 -47.00
C ALA A 291 -16.25 -5.80 -48.51
N GLN A 292 -17.35 -5.29 -49.08
CA GLN A 292 -17.42 -4.89 -50.49
C GLN A 292 -16.79 -3.52 -50.74
N LEU A 293 -16.63 -2.69 -49.70
CA LEU A 293 -16.00 -1.37 -49.79
C LEU A 293 -14.46 -1.46 -49.72
N GLU A 294 -13.91 -2.61 -49.34
CA GLU A 294 -12.46 -2.81 -49.21
C GLU A 294 -11.70 -2.38 -50.47
N LYS A 295 -10.64 -1.59 -50.30
CA LYS A 295 -9.74 -1.06 -51.35
C LYS A 295 -10.39 -0.10 -52.36
N MET A 296 -11.64 0.28 -52.20
CA MET A 296 -12.16 1.48 -52.90
C MET A 296 -11.31 2.70 -52.51
N THR A 297 -11.25 3.71 -53.37
CA THR A 297 -10.46 4.92 -53.07
C THR A 297 -11.33 6.16 -53.06
N ALA A 298 -10.97 7.11 -52.20
CA ALA A 298 -11.55 8.43 -52.12
C ALA A 298 -10.49 9.52 -52.29
N HIS A 299 -10.89 10.72 -52.68
CA HIS A 299 -10.01 11.88 -52.72
C HIS A 299 -9.80 12.45 -51.32
N HIS A 300 -8.55 12.68 -50.94
CA HIS A 300 -8.23 13.42 -49.73
C HIS A 300 -8.82 14.84 -49.79
N PRO A 301 -9.46 15.34 -48.71
CA PRO A 301 -10.19 16.60 -48.76
C PRO A 301 -9.30 17.81 -49.05
N TYR A 302 -8.01 17.78 -48.70
CA TYR A 302 -7.12 18.94 -48.87
C TYR A 302 -6.07 18.80 -49.97
N TYR A 303 -5.62 17.59 -50.25
CA TYR A 303 -4.39 17.31 -51.00
C TYR A 303 -4.68 16.35 -52.15
N ASP A 304 -3.82 16.35 -53.17
CA ASP A 304 -3.91 15.39 -54.28
C ASP A 304 -3.34 14.04 -53.82
N ARG A 305 -4.16 13.31 -53.04
CA ARG A 305 -3.84 12.02 -52.42
C ARG A 305 -5.08 11.13 -52.46
N ASP A 306 -4.86 9.85 -52.72
CA ASP A 306 -5.90 8.83 -52.70
C ASP A 306 -5.98 8.18 -51.32
N LEU A 307 -7.19 8.06 -50.80
CA LEU A 307 -7.50 7.44 -49.50
C LEU A 307 -8.15 6.08 -49.74
N PRO A 308 -7.45 4.97 -49.49
CA PRO A 308 -8.06 3.65 -49.55
C PRO A 308 -9.06 3.44 -48.40
N VAL A 309 -10.15 2.76 -48.73
CA VAL A 309 -11.11 2.22 -47.76
C VAL A 309 -10.58 0.87 -47.25
N MET A 310 -10.54 0.70 -45.95
CA MET A 310 -9.92 -0.42 -45.25
C MET A 310 -10.91 -1.08 -44.29
N ASN A 311 -10.72 -2.38 -44.04
CA ASN A 311 -11.50 -3.11 -43.07
C ASN A 311 -10.77 -3.21 -41.73
N GLY A 312 -11.42 -2.73 -40.66
CA GLY A 312 -10.96 -2.77 -39.28
C GLY A 312 -12.08 -3.18 -38.33
N ASN A 313 -11.73 -3.81 -37.22
CA ASN A 313 -12.67 -4.38 -36.24
C ASN A 313 -12.94 -3.48 -35.02
N PHE A 314 -12.39 -2.26 -35.02
CA PHE A 314 -12.57 -1.26 -33.95
C PHE A 314 -13.70 -0.26 -34.27
N VAL A 315 -14.26 -0.30 -35.48
CA VAL A 315 -15.37 0.55 -35.88
C VAL A 315 -16.63 0.10 -35.16
N THR A 316 -17.34 1.03 -34.53
CA THR A 316 -18.56 0.76 -33.76
C THR A 316 -19.79 1.39 -34.40
N LEU A 317 -20.98 0.98 -33.95
CA LEU A 317 -22.27 1.56 -34.34
C LEU A 317 -22.89 2.40 -33.20
N ASP A 318 -22.11 2.71 -32.16
CA ASP A 318 -22.61 3.45 -30.98
C ASP A 318 -22.59 4.97 -31.21
N ALA A 319 -21.68 5.47 -32.05
CA ALA A 319 -21.54 6.89 -32.37
C ALA A 319 -20.90 7.13 -33.74
N GLY A 320 -21.07 8.34 -34.28
CA GLY A 320 -20.47 8.75 -35.55
C GLY A 320 -21.27 8.30 -36.77
N THR A 321 -20.58 7.83 -37.81
CA THR A 321 -21.17 7.48 -39.11
C THR A 321 -20.95 6.02 -39.51
N GLY A 322 -20.14 5.29 -38.76
CA GLY A 322 -19.65 3.95 -39.11
C GLY A 322 -18.51 3.95 -40.13
N LEU A 323 -18.01 5.13 -40.52
CA LEU A 323 -16.80 5.32 -41.32
C LEU A 323 -15.84 6.24 -40.57
N VAL A 324 -14.61 5.77 -40.37
CA VAL A 324 -13.60 6.46 -39.55
C VAL A 324 -12.46 6.93 -40.44
N HIS A 325 -12.22 8.23 -40.56
CA HIS A 325 -11.01 8.73 -41.22
C HIS A 325 -9.79 8.20 -40.43
N THR A 326 -8.75 7.77 -41.14
CA THR A 326 -7.63 7.03 -40.53
C THR A 326 -6.34 7.80 -40.74
N ALA A 327 -5.71 8.22 -39.64
CA ALA A 327 -4.43 8.92 -39.62
C ALA A 327 -3.43 8.11 -38.77
N PRO A 328 -2.65 7.19 -39.39
CA PRO A 328 -1.77 6.26 -38.67
C PRO A 328 -0.73 6.92 -37.75
N GLY A 329 -0.42 8.21 -37.95
CA GLY A 329 0.47 8.97 -37.07
C GLY A 329 -0.15 9.49 -35.78
N PHE A 330 -1.48 9.38 -35.60
CA PHE A 330 -2.23 10.05 -34.53
C PHE A 330 -3.23 9.15 -33.78
N GLY A 331 -3.25 7.84 -34.02
CA GLY A 331 -4.11 6.90 -33.30
C GLY A 331 -3.55 5.50 -33.29
N GLU A 332 -3.72 4.76 -32.20
CA GLU A 332 -3.21 3.38 -32.09
C GLU A 332 -3.99 2.40 -32.99
N ASP A 333 -5.32 2.48 -32.99
CA ASP A 333 -6.15 1.67 -33.88
C ASP A 333 -5.88 2.01 -35.35
N ASP A 334 -5.76 3.31 -35.67
CA ASP A 334 -5.37 3.82 -36.98
C ASP A 334 -4.00 3.29 -37.42
N PHE A 335 -3.03 3.24 -36.51
CA PHE A 335 -1.71 2.67 -36.76
C PHE A 335 -1.78 1.18 -37.03
N ASN A 336 -2.54 0.42 -36.24
CA ASN A 336 -2.67 -1.03 -36.37
C ASN A 336 -3.31 -1.41 -37.72
N VAL A 337 -4.41 -0.74 -38.10
CA VAL A 337 -5.04 -0.97 -39.40
C VAL A 337 -4.17 -0.44 -40.53
N GLY A 338 -3.62 0.78 -40.41
CA GLY A 338 -2.77 1.36 -41.45
C GLY A 338 -1.55 0.51 -41.76
N THR A 339 -0.90 -0.04 -40.73
CA THR A 339 0.24 -0.96 -40.89
C THR A 339 -0.14 -2.22 -41.66
N LYS A 340 -1.32 -2.79 -41.38
CA LYS A 340 -1.82 -3.99 -42.09
C LYS A 340 -2.00 -3.74 -43.60
N TYR A 341 -2.38 -2.52 -43.99
CA TYR A 341 -2.57 -2.12 -45.38
C TYR A 341 -1.35 -1.42 -46.00
N GLY A 342 -0.23 -1.30 -45.27
CA GLY A 342 1.01 -0.70 -45.76
C GLY A 342 0.96 0.82 -45.91
N LEU A 343 0.13 1.51 -45.12
CA LEU A 343 0.04 2.97 -45.12
C LEU A 343 1.24 3.63 -44.44
N PRO A 344 1.66 4.83 -44.89
CA PRO A 344 2.72 5.58 -44.23
C PRO A 344 2.26 6.07 -42.84
N VAL A 345 3.18 6.08 -41.88
CA VAL A 345 2.94 6.61 -40.52
C VAL A 345 3.16 8.13 -40.54
N PHE A 346 2.28 8.84 -41.23
CA PHE A 346 2.42 10.27 -41.48
C PHE A 346 1.99 11.10 -40.25
N SER A 347 2.89 11.93 -39.72
CA SER A 347 2.65 12.75 -38.52
C SER A 347 3.23 14.17 -38.69
N PRO A 348 2.50 15.09 -39.33
CA PRO A 348 2.99 16.43 -39.65
C PRO A 348 2.93 17.40 -38.46
N VAL A 349 3.23 16.94 -37.24
CA VAL A 349 3.27 17.76 -36.02
C VAL A 349 4.64 17.63 -35.34
N ASP A 350 5.22 18.75 -34.91
CA ASP A 350 6.50 18.79 -34.20
C ASP A 350 6.36 18.52 -32.69
N GLY A 351 7.50 18.50 -31.99
CA GLY A 351 7.52 18.24 -30.54
C GLY A 351 6.78 19.29 -29.69
N GLN A 352 6.55 20.49 -30.22
CA GLN A 352 5.85 21.59 -29.55
C GLN A 352 4.35 21.61 -29.86
N GLY A 353 3.85 20.62 -30.61
CA GLY A 353 2.45 20.57 -31.03
C GLY A 353 2.13 21.55 -32.17
N LYS A 354 3.12 22.00 -32.94
CA LYS A 354 2.91 22.84 -34.13
C LYS A 354 2.93 21.99 -35.40
N MET A 355 2.07 22.34 -36.33
CA MET A 355 2.02 21.72 -37.65
C MET A 355 3.29 22.07 -38.44
N THR A 356 3.86 21.08 -39.14
CA THR A 356 5.11 21.20 -39.89
C THR A 356 4.88 21.60 -41.34
N ALA A 357 5.97 21.82 -42.09
CA ALA A 357 5.93 22.07 -43.53
C ALA A 357 5.34 20.88 -44.34
N ASP A 358 5.27 19.69 -43.74
CA ASP A 358 4.71 18.50 -44.39
C ASP A 358 3.17 18.58 -44.53
N ALA A 359 2.50 19.49 -43.83
CA ALA A 359 1.08 19.81 -44.01
C ALA A 359 0.90 21.21 -44.62
N PRO A 360 0.99 21.36 -45.96
CA PRO A 360 0.88 22.66 -46.61
C PRO A 360 -0.37 23.45 -46.23
N GLY A 361 -0.18 24.72 -45.88
CA GLY A 361 -1.20 25.66 -45.43
C GLY A 361 -1.63 25.51 -43.97
N PHE A 362 -0.81 24.86 -43.13
CA PHE A 362 -0.94 24.79 -41.68
C PHE A 362 0.36 25.16 -40.95
N GLU A 363 1.41 25.55 -41.67
CA GLU A 363 2.79 25.61 -41.18
C GLU A 363 2.95 26.53 -39.97
N GLY A 364 3.57 26.00 -38.91
CA GLY A 364 3.86 26.74 -37.67
C GLY A 364 2.65 27.00 -36.77
N VAL A 365 1.44 26.58 -37.17
CA VAL A 365 0.21 26.74 -36.39
C VAL A 365 0.13 25.67 -35.30
N PHE A 366 -0.27 26.05 -34.09
CA PHE A 366 -0.49 25.09 -33.00
C PHE A 366 -1.70 24.19 -33.32
N TYR A 367 -1.64 22.89 -33.00
CA TYR A 367 -2.63 21.91 -33.44
C TYR A 367 -4.07 22.28 -33.07
N GLU A 368 -4.28 22.92 -31.92
CA GLU A 368 -5.62 23.34 -31.49
C GLU A 368 -6.19 24.44 -32.38
N ASP A 369 -5.36 25.41 -32.77
CA ASP A 369 -5.70 26.48 -33.72
C ASP A 369 -5.87 25.93 -35.15
N ALA A 370 -5.14 24.86 -35.50
CA ALA A 370 -5.25 24.18 -36.78
C ALA A 370 -6.64 23.58 -37.01
N ASN A 371 -7.41 23.27 -35.94
CA ASN A 371 -8.80 22.82 -36.08
C ASN A 371 -9.65 23.79 -36.88
N LYS A 372 -9.54 25.09 -36.58
CA LYS A 372 -10.32 26.13 -37.26
C LYS A 372 -9.94 26.20 -38.75
N ILE A 373 -8.64 26.17 -39.06
CA ILE A 373 -8.14 26.18 -40.44
C ILE A 373 -8.66 24.96 -41.21
N SER A 374 -8.67 23.79 -40.58
CA SER A 374 -9.17 22.55 -41.18
C SER A 374 -10.66 22.63 -41.51
N LEU A 375 -11.46 23.13 -40.58
CA LEU A 375 -12.90 23.34 -40.78
C LEU A 375 -13.20 24.36 -41.88
N ASP A 376 -12.47 25.47 -41.92
CA ASP A 376 -12.62 26.50 -42.95
C ASP A 376 -12.31 25.92 -44.35
N LYS A 377 -11.22 25.15 -44.50
CA LYS A 377 -10.89 24.47 -45.77
C LYS A 377 -11.97 23.48 -46.23
N LEU A 378 -12.55 22.70 -45.32
CA LEU A 378 -13.66 21.80 -45.66
C LEU A 378 -14.90 22.58 -46.12
N LYS A 379 -15.18 23.71 -45.48
CA LYS A 379 -16.31 24.58 -45.83
C LYS A 379 -16.11 25.23 -47.20
N GLU A 380 -14.92 25.73 -47.50
CA GLU A 380 -14.56 26.31 -48.81
C GLU A 380 -14.74 25.31 -49.96
N LYS A 381 -14.43 24.03 -49.72
CA LYS A 381 -14.61 22.95 -50.70
C LYS A 381 -16.00 22.31 -50.70
N ASN A 382 -16.94 22.84 -49.91
CA ASN A 382 -18.30 22.28 -49.73
C ASN A 382 -18.31 20.80 -49.26
N LEU A 383 -17.28 20.38 -48.51
CA LEU A 383 -17.15 19.02 -47.97
C LEU A 383 -17.54 18.92 -46.49
N LEU A 384 -17.64 20.06 -45.77
CA LEU A 384 -18.14 20.09 -44.40
C LEU A 384 -19.67 19.91 -44.39
N LEU A 385 -20.17 18.82 -43.84
CA LEU A 385 -21.62 18.57 -43.71
C LEU A 385 -22.18 19.21 -42.44
N LYS A 386 -21.47 19.05 -41.31
CA LYS A 386 -21.88 19.63 -40.02
C LYS A 386 -20.69 19.85 -39.10
N TYR A 387 -20.70 20.99 -38.42
CA TYR A 387 -19.89 21.24 -37.24
C TYR A 387 -20.77 21.24 -35.99
N MET A 388 -20.31 20.60 -34.92
CA MET A 388 -20.92 20.68 -33.60
C MET A 388 -19.88 20.47 -32.49
N PRO A 389 -20.01 21.11 -31.32
CA PRO A 389 -19.19 20.78 -30.16
C PRO A 389 -19.59 19.41 -29.59
N TYR A 390 -18.63 18.66 -29.06
CA TYR A 390 -18.84 17.35 -28.46
C TYR A 390 -18.07 17.22 -27.14
N THR A 391 -18.77 16.87 -26.07
CA THR A 391 -18.16 16.70 -24.74
C THR A 391 -17.79 15.24 -24.50
N HIS A 392 -16.52 14.97 -24.22
CA HIS A 392 -16.01 13.62 -23.96
C HIS A 392 -14.80 13.62 -23.03
N SER A 393 -14.46 12.45 -22.50
CA SER A 393 -13.24 12.27 -21.72
C SER A 393 -12.02 12.28 -22.63
N TYR A 394 -11.04 13.14 -22.33
CA TYR A 394 -9.82 13.32 -23.11
C TYR A 394 -8.58 13.17 -22.23
N PRO A 395 -7.46 12.66 -22.78
CA PRO A 395 -6.24 12.48 -22.01
C PRO A 395 -5.47 13.79 -21.77
N PHE A 396 -4.91 13.91 -20.57
CA PHE A 396 -4.12 15.04 -20.09
C PHE A 396 -2.82 14.55 -19.47
N ASP A 397 -1.79 15.39 -19.56
CA ASP A 397 -0.55 15.20 -18.84
C ASP A 397 -0.84 15.28 -17.33
N TRP A 398 -0.54 14.20 -16.61
CA TRP A 398 -0.81 14.10 -15.18
C TRP A 398 -0.10 15.15 -14.32
N ARG A 399 0.93 15.82 -14.84
CA ARG A 399 1.68 16.87 -14.12
C ARG A 399 1.31 18.26 -14.59
N THR A 400 1.43 18.56 -15.88
CA THR A 400 1.15 19.90 -16.40
C THR A 400 -0.35 20.20 -16.47
N LYS A 401 -1.18 19.16 -16.41
CA LYS A 401 -2.65 19.24 -16.55
C LYS A 401 -3.08 19.88 -17.88
N LYS A 402 -2.23 19.79 -18.91
CA LYS A 402 -2.51 20.20 -20.30
C LYS A 402 -2.94 18.99 -21.14
N PRO A 403 -3.76 19.20 -22.19
CA PRO A 403 -4.19 18.11 -23.08
C PRO A 403 -2.98 17.51 -23.79
N ILE A 404 -2.99 16.20 -24.02
CA ILE A 404 -1.93 15.50 -24.77
C ILE A 404 -2.47 15.04 -26.12
N ILE A 405 -1.58 14.88 -27.09
CA ILE A 405 -1.92 14.35 -28.40
C ILE A 405 -1.28 12.98 -28.57
N PHE A 406 -1.85 12.15 -29.43
CA PHE A 406 -1.07 11.06 -29.99
C PHE A 406 -0.17 11.62 -31.08
N ARG A 407 1.07 11.13 -31.17
CA ARG A 407 2.02 11.53 -32.19
C ARG A 407 2.97 10.39 -32.47
N ALA A 408 3.14 10.02 -33.74
CA ALA A 408 4.16 9.06 -34.14
C ALA A 408 5.53 9.72 -34.13
N THR A 409 6.46 9.10 -33.43
CA THR A 409 7.86 9.53 -33.35
C THR A 409 8.74 8.29 -33.28
N PRO A 410 9.96 8.32 -33.82
CA PRO A 410 10.94 7.27 -33.58
C PRO A 410 11.12 7.09 -32.07
N GLN A 411 10.93 5.88 -31.57
CA GLN A 411 11.11 5.52 -30.16
C GLN A 411 11.72 4.11 -30.08
N TRP A 412 12.31 3.82 -28.92
CA TRP A 412 12.79 2.51 -28.54
C TRP A 412 11.74 1.79 -27.72
N PHE A 413 11.51 0.53 -28.06
CA PHE A 413 10.51 -0.33 -27.45
C PHE A 413 11.16 -1.59 -26.91
N ALA A 414 10.65 -2.07 -25.77
CA ALA A 414 10.85 -3.43 -25.30
C ALA A 414 9.62 -4.27 -25.69
N SER A 415 9.84 -5.32 -26.49
CA SER A 415 8.80 -6.22 -27.00
C SER A 415 8.25 -7.10 -25.89
N VAL A 416 7.15 -6.68 -25.27
CA VAL A 416 6.41 -7.51 -24.31
C VAL A 416 5.72 -8.65 -25.04
N SER A 417 5.29 -8.41 -26.29
CA SER A 417 4.61 -9.41 -27.12
C SER A 417 5.46 -10.64 -27.40
N ALA A 418 6.78 -10.50 -27.58
CA ALA A 418 7.70 -11.59 -27.89
C ALA A 418 7.81 -12.68 -26.80
N PHE A 419 7.60 -12.31 -25.53
CA PHE A 419 7.75 -13.23 -24.39
C PHE A 419 6.61 -13.11 -23.37
N ARG A 420 5.45 -12.63 -23.82
CA ARG A 420 4.26 -12.42 -22.97
C ARG A 420 3.87 -13.68 -22.22
N GLN A 421 3.92 -14.85 -22.87
CA GLN A 421 3.53 -16.10 -22.24
C GLN A 421 4.46 -16.46 -21.07
N ASP A 422 5.77 -16.30 -21.25
CA ASP A 422 6.75 -16.51 -20.17
C ASP A 422 6.48 -15.62 -18.95
N ILE A 423 6.04 -14.37 -19.19
CA ILE A 423 5.68 -13.45 -18.12
C ILE A 423 4.43 -13.94 -17.37
N LEU A 424 3.42 -14.42 -18.11
CA LEU A 424 2.18 -14.93 -17.54
C LEU A 424 2.42 -16.24 -16.77
N ASP A 425 3.25 -17.14 -17.30
CA ASP A 425 3.60 -18.41 -16.68
C ASP A 425 4.39 -18.17 -15.38
N ALA A 426 5.27 -17.18 -15.35
CA ALA A 426 6.01 -16.80 -14.15
C ALA A 426 5.12 -16.29 -12.99
N LEU A 427 3.87 -15.90 -13.26
CA LEU A 427 2.90 -15.50 -12.23
C LEU A 427 2.24 -16.69 -11.52
N ASP A 428 2.36 -17.91 -12.05
CA ASP A 428 1.66 -19.06 -11.48
C ASP A 428 2.20 -19.47 -10.11
N ASP A 429 3.50 -19.29 -9.89
CA ASP A 429 4.18 -19.59 -8.63
C ASP A 429 4.12 -18.44 -7.61
N VAL A 430 3.49 -17.30 -7.95
CA VAL A 430 3.43 -16.12 -7.09
C VAL A 430 2.16 -16.10 -6.24
N LYS A 431 2.32 -15.91 -4.93
CA LYS A 431 1.20 -15.70 -4.00
C LYS A 431 0.78 -14.23 -3.97
N PHE A 432 -0.53 -13.96 -3.87
CA PHE A 432 -1.06 -12.59 -3.84
C PHE A 432 -1.89 -12.33 -2.59
N TYR A 433 -1.69 -11.14 -2.01
CA TYR A 433 -2.44 -10.63 -0.87
C TYR A 433 -2.99 -9.25 -1.24
N PRO A 434 -4.28 -9.13 -1.60
CA PRO A 434 -5.32 -10.16 -1.69
C PRO A 434 -5.30 -10.97 -3.00
N ASP A 435 -5.98 -12.13 -3.03
CA ASP A 435 -5.99 -13.08 -4.15
C ASP A 435 -6.40 -12.48 -5.50
N TRP A 436 -7.30 -11.49 -5.51
CA TRP A 436 -7.73 -10.83 -6.75
C TRP A 436 -6.57 -10.10 -7.46
N GLY A 437 -5.49 -9.80 -6.74
CA GLY A 437 -4.27 -9.18 -7.26
C GLY A 437 -3.66 -9.94 -8.44
N LYS A 438 -3.69 -11.29 -8.39
CA LYS A 438 -3.19 -12.14 -9.48
C LYS A 438 -3.93 -11.84 -10.78
N ARG A 439 -5.26 -11.85 -10.73
CA ARG A 439 -6.11 -11.60 -11.90
C ARG A 439 -5.90 -10.20 -12.47
N ARG A 440 -5.71 -9.21 -11.59
CA ARG A 440 -5.45 -7.83 -12.01
C ARG A 440 -4.14 -7.71 -12.78
N LEU A 441 -3.04 -8.25 -12.24
CA LEU A 441 -1.74 -8.21 -12.91
C LEU A 441 -1.73 -9.04 -14.19
N TYR A 442 -2.32 -10.24 -14.16
CA TYR A 442 -2.43 -11.14 -15.30
C TYR A 442 -3.13 -10.48 -16.48
N ASN A 443 -4.35 -9.94 -16.28
CA ASN A 443 -5.10 -9.28 -17.36
C ASN A 443 -4.32 -8.09 -17.92
N MET A 444 -3.65 -7.34 -17.04
CA MET A 444 -2.87 -6.21 -17.49
C MET A 444 -1.71 -6.61 -18.39
N ILE A 445 -0.96 -7.68 -18.07
CA ILE A 445 0.11 -8.20 -18.94
C ILE A 445 -0.45 -8.79 -20.23
N LYS A 446 -1.58 -9.51 -20.13
CA LYS A 446 -2.23 -10.15 -21.28
C LYS A 446 -2.57 -9.13 -22.37
N ASP A 447 -3.16 -8.01 -21.97
CA ASP A 447 -3.66 -6.98 -22.89
C ASP A 447 -2.62 -5.89 -23.19
N ARG A 448 -1.42 -5.98 -22.59
CA ARG A 448 -0.35 -5.00 -22.75
C ARG A 448 0.32 -5.08 -24.13
N GLY A 449 0.45 -3.92 -24.78
CA GLY A 449 1.30 -3.71 -25.96
C GLY A 449 2.78 -3.57 -25.62
N ASP A 450 3.62 -3.36 -26.64
CA ASP A 450 5.07 -3.20 -26.40
C ASP A 450 5.39 -1.94 -25.58
N TRP A 451 6.39 -2.05 -24.72
CA TRP A 451 6.70 -1.01 -23.73
C TRP A 451 7.64 0.03 -24.34
N VAL A 452 7.20 1.28 -24.44
CA VAL A 452 8.05 2.41 -24.83
C VAL A 452 9.05 2.70 -23.71
N ILE A 453 10.34 2.43 -23.96
CA ILE A 453 11.41 2.57 -22.96
C ILE A 453 12.24 3.84 -23.15
N SER A 454 12.17 4.53 -24.28
CA SER A 454 12.87 5.80 -24.50
C SER A 454 12.08 7.01 -24.00
N ARG A 455 12.79 8.03 -23.53
CA ARG A 455 12.27 9.36 -23.17
C ARG A 455 13.24 10.45 -23.63
N GLN A 456 12.72 11.51 -24.23
CA GLN A 456 13.48 12.67 -24.74
C GLN A 456 13.78 13.66 -23.60
N ARG A 457 14.62 13.23 -22.66
CA ARG A 457 14.85 13.88 -21.36
C ARG A 457 16.31 13.91 -20.96
N ALA A 458 16.64 14.74 -19.98
CA ALA A 458 18.01 14.91 -19.53
C ALA A 458 18.33 14.08 -18.29
N TRP A 459 17.37 13.88 -17.39
CA TRP A 459 17.60 13.28 -16.08
C TRP A 459 17.12 11.82 -15.99
N GLY A 460 18.03 10.90 -16.29
CA GLY A 460 17.89 9.46 -16.11
C GLY A 460 19.04 8.68 -16.76
N VAL A 461 18.94 7.35 -16.76
CA VAL A 461 19.96 6.49 -17.36
C VAL A 461 19.85 6.55 -18.89
N PRO A 462 20.89 6.93 -19.64
CA PRO A 462 20.85 6.99 -21.10
C PRO A 462 20.69 5.59 -21.70
N LEU A 463 20.07 5.51 -22.88
CA LEU A 463 20.06 4.28 -23.68
C LEU A 463 21.48 4.04 -24.23
N PRO A 464 22.13 2.89 -23.94
CA PRO A 464 23.53 2.61 -24.30
C PRO A 464 23.64 2.19 -25.78
N ILE A 465 23.20 3.07 -26.67
CA ILE A 465 23.06 2.82 -28.10
C ILE A 465 23.94 3.81 -28.87
N PHE A 466 24.77 3.28 -29.75
CA PHE A 466 25.55 4.07 -30.70
C PHE A 466 24.90 4.02 -32.08
N TYR A 467 25.31 4.91 -32.96
CA TYR A 467 24.90 4.93 -34.36
C TYR A 467 26.12 5.00 -35.25
N ALA A 468 26.14 4.16 -36.28
CA ALA A 468 27.14 4.20 -37.33
C ALA A 468 26.95 5.43 -38.24
N GLU A 469 27.89 5.64 -39.17
CA GLU A 469 27.87 6.80 -40.09
C GLU A 469 26.62 6.82 -40.98
N ASP A 470 26.09 5.64 -41.35
CA ASP A 470 24.86 5.49 -42.13
C ASP A 470 23.56 5.57 -41.30
N GLY A 471 23.68 5.80 -39.97
CA GLY A 471 22.55 5.85 -39.04
C GLY A 471 22.11 4.48 -38.50
N THR A 472 22.80 3.39 -38.83
CA THR A 472 22.52 2.05 -38.29
C THR A 472 22.75 2.01 -36.78
N PRO A 473 21.78 1.57 -35.96
CA PRO A 473 21.96 1.45 -34.52
C PRO A 473 22.93 0.31 -34.18
N ILE A 474 23.85 0.58 -33.26
CA ILE A 474 24.86 -0.34 -32.73
C ILE A 474 24.50 -0.64 -31.28
N MET A 475 24.11 -1.89 -31.03
CA MET A 475 23.72 -2.42 -29.71
C MET A 475 24.30 -3.81 -29.55
N THR A 476 25.62 -3.91 -29.46
CA THR A 476 26.31 -5.19 -29.27
C THR A 476 26.54 -5.46 -27.77
N PRO A 477 26.64 -6.73 -27.35
CA PRO A 477 27.03 -7.05 -25.97
C PRO A 477 28.32 -6.34 -25.56
N GLU A 478 29.34 -6.31 -26.43
CA GLU A 478 30.61 -5.63 -26.18
C GLU A 478 30.42 -4.14 -25.88
N THR A 479 29.69 -3.42 -26.73
CA THR A 479 29.46 -1.97 -26.55
C THR A 479 28.64 -1.68 -25.30
N ILE A 480 27.61 -2.49 -25.01
CA ILE A 480 26.71 -2.24 -23.86
C ILE A 480 27.42 -2.58 -22.55
N ASP A 481 28.14 -3.70 -22.49
CA ASP A 481 28.91 -4.11 -21.31
C ASP A 481 30.03 -3.10 -21.00
N HIS A 482 30.70 -2.57 -22.04
CA HIS A 482 31.69 -1.51 -21.88
C HIS A 482 31.07 -0.23 -21.28
N VAL A 483 29.91 0.20 -21.78
CA VAL A 483 29.18 1.35 -21.21
C VAL A 483 28.74 1.08 -19.77
N ALA A 484 28.31 -0.15 -19.45
CA ALA A 484 27.99 -0.52 -18.07
C ALA A 484 29.21 -0.41 -17.14
N ASP A 485 30.39 -0.80 -17.61
CA ASP A 485 31.64 -0.69 -16.84
C ASP A 485 32.06 0.78 -16.65
N LEU A 486 31.89 1.62 -17.68
CA LEU A 486 32.08 3.07 -17.55
C LEU A 486 31.13 3.66 -16.52
N PHE A 487 29.85 3.28 -16.53
CA PHE A 487 28.86 3.78 -15.56
C PHE A 487 29.15 3.29 -14.16
N ALA A 488 29.63 2.06 -13.98
CA ALA A 488 30.01 1.55 -12.67
C ALA A 488 31.15 2.38 -12.03
N LYS A 489 32.04 2.95 -12.87
CA LYS A 489 33.19 3.73 -12.43
C LYS A 489 32.91 5.22 -12.31
N HIS A 490 32.12 5.78 -13.22
CA HIS A 490 31.96 7.23 -13.40
C HIS A 490 30.52 7.73 -13.21
N GLY A 491 29.53 6.83 -13.18
CA GLY A 491 28.11 7.16 -13.23
C GLY A 491 27.65 7.56 -14.64
N SER A 492 26.32 7.65 -14.82
CA SER A 492 25.70 7.92 -16.13
C SER A 492 25.93 9.32 -16.66
N ASN A 493 26.39 10.27 -15.83
CA ASN A 493 26.78 11.61 -16.30
C ASN A 493 27.95 11.54 -17.30
N TYR A 494 28.78 10.50 -17.21
CA TYR A 494 29.89 10.25 -18.13
C TYR A 494 29.43 10.22 -19.60
N TRP A 495 28.24 9.66 -19.86
CA TRP A 495 27.61 9.64 -21.18
C TRP A 495 27.35 11.04 -21.73
N PHE A 496 27.04 12.03 -20.89
CA PHE A 496 26.71 13.38 -21.34
C PHE A 496 27.92 14.31 -21.41
N GLU A 497 29.07 13.87 -20.88
CA GLU A 497 30.32 14.63 -20.82
C GLU A 497 31.28 14.29 -21.97
N HIS A 498 31.20 13.07 -22.53
CA HIS A 498 32.15 12.55 -23.52
C HIS A 498 31.50 12.34 -24.89
N ASP A 499 32.27 12.31 -25.97
CA ASP A 499 31.74 12.00 -27.31
C ASP A 499 31.50 10.49 -27.53
N ALA A 500 30.94 10.12 -28.68
CA ALA A 500 30.63 8.71 -28.97
C ALA A 500 31.88 7.83 -29.06
N LYS A 501 33.02 8.36 -29.53
CA LYS A 501 34.25 7.60 -29.72
C LYS A 501 34.94 7.32 -28.39
N GLU A 502 34.88 8.26 -27.45
CA GLU A 502 35.39 8.09 -26.08
C GLU A 502 34.58 7.09 -25.24
N LEU A 503 33.33 6.83 -25.63
CA LEU A 503 32.42 5.91 -24.94
C LEU A 503 32.40 4.50 -25.55
N LEU A 504 33.04 4.31 -26.71
CA LEU A 504 33.17 3.02 -27.37
C LEU A 504 34.44 2.28 -26.89
N PRO A 505 34.47 0.95 -26.98
CA PRO A 505 35.69 0.18 -26.74
C PRO A 505 36.87 0.69 -27.58
N ASP A 506 38.09 0.53 -27.06
CA ASP A 506 39.31 0.86 -27.80
C ASP A 506 39.34 0.11 -29.14
N ASP A 507 39.70 0.83 -30.21
CA ASP A 507 39.76 0.31 -31.59
C ASP A 507 38.44 -0.27 -32.13
N PHE A 508 37.28 0.13 -31.58
CA PHE A 508 35.98 -0.31 -32.08
C PHE A 508 35.77 0.05 -33.56
N THR A 509 35.33 -0.93 -34.35
CA THR A 509 35.05 -0.76 -35.78
C THR A 509 33.68 -1.35 -36.14
N SER A 510 33.05 -0.81 -37.18
CA SER A 510 31.77 -1.31 -37.71
C SER A 510 31.78 -1.23 -39.23
N GLU A 511 31.22 -2.25 -39.90
CA GLU A 511 31.07 -2.25 -41.36
C GLU A 511 30.19 -1.10 -41.87
N HIS A 512 29.28 -0.62 -41.02
CA HIS A 512 28.39 0.52 -41.27
C HIS A 512 29.05 1.89 -41.02
N SER A 513 30.30 1.91 -40.54
CA SER A 513 31.09 3.12 -40.32
C SER A 513 32.50 2.98 -40.90
N PRO A 514 32.65 3.02 -42.23
CA PRO A 514 33.94 2.83 -42.90
C PRO A 514 34.96 3.91 -42.54
N ASN A 515 34.52 5.09 -42.10
CA ASN A 515 35.38 6.20 -41.68
C ASN A 515 35.60 6.28 -40.16
N GLY A 516 35.12 5.30 -39.39
CA GLY A 516 35.22 5.29 -37.92
C GLY A 516 34.52 6.46 -37.26
N GLN A 517 33.44 6.97 -37.87
CA GLN A 517 32.59 8.04 -37.34
C GLN A 517 31.38 7.43 -36.64
N PHE A 518 31.15 7.83 -35.39
CA PHE A 518 30.05 7.32 -34.60
C PHE A 518 29.29 8.48 -33.96
N THR A 519 27.98 8.31 -33.82
CA THR A 519 27.16 9.15 -32.95
C THR A 519 26.50 8.29 -31.88
N LYS A 520 25.79 8.90 -30.94
CA LYS A 520 25.20 8.19 -29.79
C LYS A 520 23.77 8.63 -29.55
N GLU A 521 23.01 7.76 -28.92
CA GLU A 521 21.66 8.06 -28.48
C GLU A 521 21.65 9.14 -27.39
N THR A 522 20.63 10.00 -27.45
CA THR A 522 20.40 11.09 -26.50
C THR A 522 19.20 10.82 -25.59
N ASP A 523 18.35 9.87 -25.96
CA ASP A 523 17.24 9.43 -25.14
C ASP A 523 17.71 8.72 -23.87
N ILE A 524 16.93 8.90 -22.80
CA ILE A 524 17.07 8.16 -21.54
C ILE A 524 16.04 7.05 -21.44
N MET A 525 16.29 6.09 -20.56
CA MET A 525 15.35 5.04 -20.20
C MET A 525 14.18 5.60 -19.37
N ASP A 526 13.04 4.94 -19.51
CA ASP A 526 11.86 5.12 -18.67
C ASP A 526 12.17 4.80 -17.20
N VAL A 527 11.69 5.62 -16.27
CA VAL A 527 11.88 5.42 -14.81
C VAL A 527 11.26 4.11 -14.29
N TRP A 528 10.27 3.57 -15.00
CA TRP A 528 9.76 2.24 -14.69
C TRP A 528 10.78 1.13 -15.00
N PHE A 529 11.72 1.37 -15.92
CA PHE A 529 12.86 0.49 -16.17
C PHE A 529 13.90 0.64 -15.05
N ASP A 530 14.15 1.87 -14.58
CA ASP A 530 15.02 2.12 -13.43
C ASP A 530 14.55 1.32 -12.22
N SER A 531 13.35 1.61 -11.72
CA SER A 531 12.78 0.90 -10.57
C SER A 531 12.54 -0.59 -10.84
N GLY A 532 12.16 -0.95 -12.06
CA GLY A 532 11.96 -2.33 -12.51
C GLY A 532 13.24 -3.16 -12.44
N SER A 533 14.42 -2.56 -12.64
CA SER A 533 15.71 -3.25 -12.57
C SER A 533 16.25 -3.47 -11.14
N SER A 534 15.55 -2.98 -10.11
CA SER A 534 15.99 -3.05 -8.71
C SER A 534 16.23 -4.49 -8.21
N HIS A 535 15.57 -5.50 -8.78
CA HIS A 535 15.84 -6.90 -8.41
C HIS A 535 17.25 -7.33 -8.80
N GLN A 536 17.79 -6.90 -9.94
CA GLN A 536 19.19 -7.19 -10.28
C GLN A 536 20.14 -6.25 -9.55
N ALA A 537 19.84 -4.94 -9.58
CA ALA A 537 20.72 -3.91 -9.03
C ALA A 537 20.84 -3.96 -7.50
N VAL A 538 19.89 -4.59 -6.81
CA VAL A 538 19.83 -4.64 -5.34
C VAL A 538 19.79 -6.09 -4.85
N LEU A 539 18.74 -6.85 -5.18
CA LEU A 539 18.54 -8.19 -4.60
C LEU A 539 19.62 -9.19 -5.02
N ALA A 540 19.97 -9.21 -6.31
CA ALA A 540 20.99 -10.11 -6.83
C ALA A 540 22.42 -9.60 -6.56
N ALA A 541 22.61 -8.28 -6.43
CA ALA A 541 23.91 -7.66 -6.24
C ALA A 541 24.41 -7.67 -4.78
N ARG A 542 23.50 -7.59 -3.81
CA ARG A 542 23.86 -7.46 -2.38
C ARG A 542 23.94 -8.81 -1.68
N PRO A 543 25.06 -9.16 -1.01
CA PRO A 543 25.28 -10.48 -0.43
C PRO A 543 24.36 -10.81 0.75
N GLU A 544 23.83 -9.81 1.44
CA GLU A 544 22.88 -9.98 2.53
C GLU A 544 21.44 -10.23 2.05
N LEU A 545 21.14 -10.00 0.77
CA LEU A 545 19.80 -10.17 0.19
C LEU A 545 19.69 -11.50 -0.57
N THR A 546 18.51 -11.78 -1.07
CA THR A 546 18.20 -13.01 -1.79
C THR A 546 17.23 -12.70 -2.92
N TYR A 547 17.49 -13.28 -4.09
CA TYR A 547 16.67 -13.19 -5.28
C TYR A 547 16.17 -14.58 -5.67
N PRO A 548 14.86 -14.78 -5.92
CA PRO A 548 13.76 -13.83 -5.78
C PRO A 548 13.46 -13.42 -4.31
N ALA A 549 12.92 -12.21 -4.11
CA ALA A 549 12.48 -11.74 -2.79
C ALA A 549 11.29 -12.55 -2.28
N ASP A 550 11.14 -12.66 -0.96
CA ASP A 550 9.99 -13.34 -0.36
C ASP A 550 8.70 -12.51 -0.49
N LEU A 551 8.79 -11.19 -0.42
CA LEU A 551 7.65 -10.29 -0.50
C LEU A 551 7.97 -8.95 -1.17
N TYR A 552 7.10 -8.52 -2.08
CA TYR A 552 6.95 -7.12 -2.49
C TYR A 552 5.67 -6.57 -1.86
N LEU A 553 5.72 -5.38 -1.24
CA LEU A 553 4.55 -4.76 -0.60
C LEU A 553 4.42 -3.30 -1.02
N GLU A 554 3.42 -2.95 -1.82
CA GLU A 554 3.19 -1.57 -2.28
C GLU A 554 1.70 -1.20 -2.44
N GLY A 555 1.42 0.03 -2.86
CA GLY A 555 0.08 0.48 -3.22
C GLY A 555 -0.51 -0.21 -4.46
N SER A 556 -1.85 -0.19 -4.57
CA SER A 556 -2.60 -0.83 -5.67
C SER A 556 -2.35 -0.23 -7.06
N ASP A 557 -1.75 0.94 -7.14
CA ASP A 557 -1.23 1.53 -8.38
C ASP A 557 -0.01 0.79 -8.93
N GLN A 558 0.74 0.07 -8.09
CA GLN A 558 1.95 -0.61 -8.50
C GLN A 558 1.69 -1.86 -9.35
N TYR A 559 0.44 -2.33 -9.45
CA TYR A 559 0.04 -3.27 -10.50
C TYR A 559 0.27 -2.70 -11.90
N ARG A 560 0.18 -1.37 -12.07
CA ARG A 560 0.52 -0.65 -13.32
C ARG A 560 1.98 -0.21 -13.37
N GLY A 561 2.55 0.11 -12.21
CA GLY A 561 3.93 0.54 -12.04
C GLY A 561 4.89 -0.62 -11.73
N TRP A 562 5.43 -0.59 -10.51
CA TRP A 562 6.62 -1.34 -10.13
C TRP A 562 6.48 -2.86 -10.09
N PHE A 563 5.32 -3.42 -9.68
CA PHE A 563 5.12 -4.87 -9.71
C PHE A 563 5.23 -5.41 -11.13
N ASN A 564 4.71 -4.64 -12.07
CA ASN A 564 4.62 -4.96 -13.48
C ASN A 564 5.97 -4.76 -14.20
N SER A 565 6.64 -3.61 -14.02
CA SER A 565 7.96 -3.40 -14.62
C SER A 565 9.03 -4.34 -14.05
N SER A 566 8.99 -4.62 -12.74
CA SER A 566 9.89 -5.60 -12.11
C SER A 566 9.66 -7.00 -12.65
N LEU A 567 8.40 -7.41 -12.84
CA LEU A 567 8.07 -8.71 -13.41
C LEU A 567 8.63 -8.87 -14.82
N ILE A 568 8.35 -7.90 -15.70
CA ILE A 568 8.77 -7.94 -17.11
C ILE A 568 10.30 -7.99 -17.20
N THR A 569 11.00 -7.12 -16.48
CA THR A 569 12.47 -7.09 -16.50
C THR A 569 13.09 -8.34 -15.87
N SER A 570 12.50 -8.87 -14.80
CA SER A 570 12.98 -10.10 -14.14
C SER A 570 12.83 -11.32 -15.03
N VAL A 571 11.68 -11.48 -15.68
CA VAL A 571 11.45 -12.60 -16.61
C VAL A 571 12.34 -12.49 -17.84
N ALA A 572 12.53 -11.27 -18.36
CA ALA A 572 13.47 -11.03 -19.45
C ALA A 572 14.92 -11.39 -19.09
N VAL A 573 15.34 -11.20 -17.84
CA VAL A 573 16.70 -11.56 -17.39
C VAL A 573 16.82 -13.04 -17.01
N SER A 574 15.94 -13.53 -16.13
CA SER A 574 16.12 -14.81 -15.43
C SER A 574 15.06 -15.88 -15.75
N GLY A 575 13.99 -15.50 -16.46
CA GLY A 575 12.82 -16.36 -16.69
C GLY A 575 11.93 -16.57 -15.46
N LYS A 576 12.11 -15.80 -14.39
CA LYS A 576 11.32 -15.93 -13.14
C LYS A 576 10.81 -14.59 -12.65
N ALA A 577 9.73 -14.59 -11.87
CA ALA A 577 9.25 -13.41 -11.15
C ALA A 577 10.28 -12.97 -10.08
N PRO A 578 10.41 -11.67 -9.79
CA PRO A 578 11.38 -11.17 -8.83
C PRO A 578 10.92 -11.31 -7.37
N TYR A 579 9.70 -11.79 -7.17
CA TYR A 579 9.04 -11.96 -5.88
C TYR A 579 8.32 -13.32 -5.82
N LYS A 580 8.32 -13.93 -4.63
CA LYS A 580 7.51 -15.12 -4.33
C LYS A 580 6.09 -14.77 -3.90
N ALA A 581 5.91 -13.55 -3.35
CA ALA A 581 4.60 -13.02 -2.99
C ALA A 581 4.50 -11.52 -3.26
N VAL A 582 3.29 -11.06 -3.56
CA VAL A 582 2.92 -9.64 -3.70
C VAL A 582 1.80 -9.31 -2.71
N MET A 583 2.02 -8.28 -1.91
CA MET A 583 0.99 -7.66 -1.08
C MET A 583 0.68 -6.26 -1.61
N SER A 584 -0.60 -5.99 -1.87
CA SER A 584 -1.02 -4.67 -2.34
C SER A 584 -1.96 -3.99 -1.36
N GLN A 585 -1.72 -2.71 -1.09
CA GLN A 585 -2.55 -1.88 -0.23
C GLN A 585 -3.38 -0.87 -1.04
N GLY A 586 -4.58 -0.53 -0.56
CA GLY A 586 -5.38 0.55 -1.13
C GLY A 586 -4.79 1.93 -0.87
N PHE A 587 -5.42 2.95 -1.46
CA PHE A 587 -5.03 4.33 -1.28
C PHE A 587 -5.57 4.91 0.03
N THR A 588 -4.83 5.89 0.58
CA THR A 588 -5.33 6.69 1.69
C THR A 588 -6.14 7.86 1.15
N LEU A 589 -7.41 7.93 1.52
CA LEU A 589 -8.40 8.94 1.11
C LEU A 589 -8.73 9.87 2.28
N ASP A 590 -9.31 11.04 1.99
CA ASP A 590 -9.86 11.89 3.03
C ASP A 590 -11.12 11.28 3.68
N LYS A 591 -11.64 11.95 4.71
CA LYS A 591 -12.85 11.51 5.43
C LYS A 591 -14.10 11.32 4.53
N ASN A 592 -14.14 11.98 3.37
CA ASN A 592 -15.24 11.91 2.41
C ASN A 592 -14.97 10.89 1.28
N GLY A 593 -13.87 10.15 1.33
CA GLY A 593 -13.47 9.21 0.29
C GLY A 593 -12.90 9.89 -0.96
N LYS A 594 -12.41 11.13 -0.86
CA LYS A 594 -11.75 11.82 -1.98
C LYS A 594 -10.23 11.68 -1.89
N LYS A 595 -9.57 11.63 -3.04
CA LYS A 595 -8.11 11.62 -3.12
C LYS A 595 -7.54 12.86 -2.41
N MET A 596 -6.57 12.65 -1.53
CA MET A 596 -5.92 13.75 -0.81
C MET A 596 -4.97 14.51 -1.75
N SER A 597 -5.03 15.84 -1.74
CA SER A 597 -4.06 16.69 -2.45
C SER A 597 -3.84 18.03 -1.74
N LYS A 598 -2.60 18.55 -1.82
CA LYS A 598 -2.24 19.83 -1.19
C LYS A 598 -3.07 21.00 -1.74
N SER A 599 -3.44 20.97 -3.02
CA SER A 599 -4.24 22.03 -3.66
C SER A 599 -5.69 22.07 -3.19
N ILE A 600 -6.28 20.92 -2.81
CA ILE A 600 -7.64 20.83 -2.26
C ILE A 600 -7.66 21.16 -0.75
N GLY A 601 -6.49 21.11 -0.08
CA GLY A 601 -6.37 21.40 1.34
C GLY A 601 -6.91 20.29 2.26
N ASN A 602 -7.14 19.09 1.73
CA ASN A 602 -7.69 17.93 2.46
C ASN A 602 -6.61 16.91 2.91
N THR A 603 -5.33 17.28 2.87
CA THR A 603 -4.21 16.41 3.26
C THR A 603 -3.94 16.44 4.76
N ILE A 604 -3.73 15.26 5.35
CA ILE A 604 -3.16 15.12 6.70
C ILE A 604 -1.70 14.67 6.54
N ALA A 605 -0.76 15.37 7.18
CA ALA A 605 0.66 15.02 7.11
C ALA A 605 1.05 14.09 8.28
N PRO A 606 1.88 13.04 8.05
CA PRO A 606 2.37 12.19 9.14
C PRO A 606 3.06 12.96 10.26
N ASP A 607 3.89 13.95 9.91
CA ASP A 607 4.61 14.80 10.87
C ASP A 607 3.68 15.56 11.82
N GLU A 608 2.51 15.99 11.34
CA GLU A 608 1.51 16.66 12.18
C GLU A 608 0.98 15.74 13.28
N ILE A 609 0.70 14.48 12.94
CA ILE A 609 0.22 13.46 13.88
C ILE A 609 1.33 13.12 14.86
N ILE A 610 2.54 12.88 14.37
CA ILE A 610 3.69 12.52 15.21
C ILE A 610 3.96 13.60 16.27
N LYS A 611 3.93 14.88 15.87
CA LYS A 611 4.14 16.01 16.81
C LYS A 611 3.04 16.11 17.86
N LYS A 612 1.79 15.79 17.52
CA LYS A 612 0.63 15.91 18.42
C LYS A 612 0.43 14.69 19.31
N MET A 613 0.60 13.49 18.77
CA MET A 613 0.13 12.23 19.33
C MET A 613 1.24 11.17 19.46
N GLY A 614 2.29 11.24 18.63
CA GLY A 614 3.36 10.24 18.55
C GLY A 614 3.25 9.35 17.30
N ALA A 615 4.36 8.73 16.91
CA ALA A 615 4.43 7.80 15.80
C ALA A 615 3.66 6.51 16.09
N GLU A 616 3.64 6.04 17.34
CA GLU A 616 2.94 4.80 17.70
C GLU A 616 1.42 4.87 17.54
N ILE A 617 0.83 6.07 17.62
CA ILE A 617 -0.58 6.27 17.31
C ILE A 617 -0.85 6.06 15.82
N LEU A 618 0.07 6.52 14.95
CA LEU A 618 -0.02 6.26 13.52
C LEU A 618 0.22 4.77 13.22
N ARG A 619 1.11 4.11 13.94
CA ARG A 619 1.35 2.66 13.80
C ARG A 619 0.14 1.82 14.20
N LEU A 620 -0.48 2.09 15.35
CA LEU A 620 -1.71 1.41 15.74
C LEU A 620 -2.86 1.68 14.78
N TRP A 621 -2.93 2.88 14.22
CA TRP A 621 -3.92 3.16 13.17
C TRP A 621 -3.69 2.26 11.96
N VAL A 622 -2.45 2.09 11.49
CA VAL A 622 -2.13 1.14 10.39
C VAL A 622 -2.54 -0.29 10.74
N ALA A 623 -2.32 -0.73 11.97
CA ALA A 623 -2.77 -2.06 12.40
C ALA A 623 -4.30 -2.18 12.44
N SER A 624 -5.02 -1.08 12.67
CA SER A 624 -6.49 -1.11 12.85
C SER A 624 -7.31 -1.06 11.55
N VAL A 625 -6.69 -0.82 10.39
CA VAL A 625 -7.40 -0.55 9.12
C VAL A 625 -7.28 -1.69 8.12
N ASP A 626 -8.35 -1.90 7.34
CA ASP A 626 -8.32 -2.79 6.19
C ASP A 626 -7.59 -2.15 5.02
N SER A 627 -6.29 -2.41 4.98
CA SER A 627 -5.43 -1.92 3.90
C SER A 627 -5.62 -2.66 2.58
N SER A 628 -6.42 -3.73 2.49
CA SER A 628 -6.69 -4.40 1.21
C SER A 628 -7.56 -3.55 0.26
N ALA A 629 -8.25 -2.56 0.83
CA ALA A 629 -9.06 -1.57 0.13
C ALA A 629 -8.61 -0.13 0.47
N ASP A 630 -9.23 0.85 -0.17
CA ASP A 630 -8.94 2.26 0.10
C ASP A 630 -9.35 2.64 1.53
N VAL A 631 -8.44 3.31 2.24
CA VAL A 631 -8.56 3.64 3.67
C VAL A 631 -8.88 5.12 3.84
N ARG A 632 -9.98 5.43 4.54
CA ARG A 632 -10.34 6.82 4.89
C ARG A 632 -9.56 7.28 6.12
N VAL A 633 -8.98 8.48 6.03
CA VAL A 633 -8.15 9.06 7.09
C VAL A 633 -8.81 10.29 7.67
N SER A 634 -8.87 10.37 9.01
CA SER A 634 -9.37 11.53 9.74
C SER A 634 -8.63 11.73 11.06
N MET A 635 -8.60 12.97 11.57
CA MET A 635 -8.05 13.25 12.91
C MET A 635 -8.85 12.59 14.04
N GLU A 636 -10.15 12.36 13.84
CA GLU A 636 -11.01 11.65 14.79
C GLU A 636 -10.58 10.18 14.92
N SER A 637 -10.24 9.52 13.80
CA SER A 637 -9.71 8.15 13.80
C SER A 637 -8.45 8.05 14.68
N PHE A 638 -7.49 8.99 14.55
CA PHE A 638 -6.29 8.99 15.40
C PHE A 638 -6.58 9.27 16.88
N THR A 639 -7.63 10.06 17.16
CA THR A 639 -8.08 10.31 18.54
C THR A 639 -8.65 9.04 19.17
N GLN A 640 -9.46 8.27 18.43
CA GLN A 640 -9.99 6.99 18.91
C GLN A 640 -8.87 5.96 19.14
N ILE A 641 -7.87 5.92 18.25
CA ILE A 641 -6.69 5.06 18.41
C ILE A 641 -5.87 5.48 19.65
N SER A 642 -5.79 6.77 19.95
CA SER A 642 -5.12 7.26 21.16
C SER A 642 -5.78 6.77 22.45
N GLU A 643 -7.12 6.64 22.48
CA GLU A 643 -7.83 6.06 23.62
C GLU A 643 -7.54 4.56 23.79
N SER A 644 -7.48 3.83 22.68
CA SER A 644 -7.13 2.40 22.67
C SER A 644 -5.69 2.19 23.16
N TYR A 645 -4.74 3.01 22.68
CA TYR A 645 -3.36 3.05 23.17
C TYR A 645 -3.30 3.33 24.69
N ARG A 646 -4.07 4.31 25.17
CA ARG A 646 -4.11 4.67 26.60
C ARG A 646 -4.63 3.52 27.46
N LYS A 647 -5.62 2.76 26.98
CA LYS A 647 -6.12 1.57 27.67
C LYS A 647 -5.02 0.50 27.77
N LEU A 648 -4.38 0.17 26.65
CA LEU A 648 -3.26 -0.77 26.58
C LEU A 648 -2.15 -0.38 27.57
N ARG A 649 -1.65 0.85 27.47
CA ARG A 649 -0.58 1.38 28.31
C ARG A 649 -0.92 1.32 29.80
N ASN A 650 -2.14 1.70 30.18
CA ASN A 650 -2.54 1.74 31.59
C ASN A 650 -2.70 0.35 32.19
N THR A 651 -3.15 -0.63 31.40
CA THR A 651 -3.21 -2.03 31.83
C THR A 651 -1.80 -2.58 32.06
N MET A 652 -0.86 -2.34 31.13
CA MET A 652 0.55 -2.71 31.32
C MET A 652 1.15 -2.03 32.55
N ARG A 653 0.89 -0.73 32.73
CA ARG A 653 1.33 0.03 33.91
C ARG A 653 0.83 -0.57 35.22
N PHE A 654 -0.43 -0.97 35.28
CA PHE A 654 -1.03 -1.58 36.47
C PHE A 654 -0.31 -2.89 36.82
N MET A 655 -0.07 -3.75 35.83
CA MET A 655 0.66 -4.99 36.05
C MET A 655 2.10 -4.72 36.48
N LEU A 656 2.80 -3.77 35.83
CA LEU A 656 4.17 -3.36 36.21
C LEU A 656 4.25 -2.88 37.65
N SER A 657 3.28 -2.08 38.13
CA SER A 657 3.26 -1.67 39.54
C SER A 657 3.08 -2.85 40.49
N ASN A 658 2.47 -3.95 40.06
CA ASN A 658 2.20 -5.11 40.91
C ASN A 658 3.27 -6.20 40.82
N VAL A 659 4.36 -5.99 40.08
CA VAL A 659 5.49 -6.94 40.00
C VAL A 659 6.83 -6.31 40.39
N THR A 660 6.85 -5.12 40.98
CA THR A 660 8.11 -4.43 41.35
C THR A 660 8.89 -5.13 42.45
N ASP A 661 8.22 -5.95 43.26
CA ASP A 661 8.79 -6.77 44.33
C ASP A 661 8.85 -8.26 43.96
N PHE A 662 8.74 -8.58 42.66
CA PHE A 662 8.77 -9.93 42.13
C PHE A 662 10.10 -10.20 41.43
N ASP A 663 10.88 -11.12 41.98
CA ASP A 663 12.09 -11.65 41.35
C ASP A 663 11.73 -12.98 40.65
N PRO A 664 11.70 -13.02 39.31
CA PRO A 664 11.27 -14.22 38.58
C PRO A 664 12.15 -15.45 38.88
N ALA A 665 13.41 -15.27 39.28
CA ALA A 665 14.28 -16.38 39.63
C ALA A 665 13.95 -17.02 40.99
N LYS A 666 13.28 -16.28 41.89
CA LYS A 666 13.00 -16.72 43.28
C LYS A 666 11.52 -16.91 43.57
N ASN A 667 10.66 -16.15 42.90
CA ASN A 667 9.26 -16.02 43.26
C ASN A 667 8.32 -16.72 42.27
N THR A 668 8.82 -17.19 41.13
CA THR A 668 8.02 -17.95 40.15
C THR A 668 7.43 -19.20 40.79
N VAL A 669 6.11 -19.35 40.67
CA VAL A 669 5.37 -20.53 41.14
C VAL A 669 5.20 -21.52 39.96
N PRO A 670 5.51 -22.81 40.14
CA PRO A 670 5.31 -23.82 39.08
C PRO A 670 3.85 -23.90 38.62
N TYR A 671 3.61 -24.22 37.33
CA TYR A 671 2.26 -24.24 36.76
C TYR A 671 1.28 -25.13 37.53
N ALA A 672 1.71 -26.32 37.96
CA ALA A 672 0.90 -27.25 38.74
C ALA A 672 0.47 -26.70 40.12
N ASP A 673 1.23 -25.74 40.65
CA ASP A 673 1.01 -25.10 41.95
C ASP A 673 0.21 -23.80 41.87
N LEU A 674 -0.09 -23.32 40.67
CA LEU A 674 -0.85 -22.11 40.43
C LEU A 674 -2.34 -22.29 40.79
N ALA A 675 -2.97 -21.21 41.24
CA ALA A 675 -4.42 -21.17 41.44
C ALA A 675 -5.17 -21.46 40.11
N GLY A 676 -6.42 -21.91 40.19
CA GLY A 676 -7.19 -22.25 38.99
C GLY A 676 -7.34 -21.07 38.03
N ALA A 677 -7.64 -19.87 38.55
CA ALA A 677 -7.76 -18.64 37.75
C ALA A 677 -6.46 -18.24 37.06
N ASP A 678 -5.34 -18.50 37.73
CA ASP A 678 -3.99 -18.18 37.25
C ASP A 678 -3.59 -19.14 36.11
N ARG A 679 -3.88 -20.45 36.25
CA ARG A 679 -3.70 -21.43 35.17
C ARG A 679 -4.59 -21.14 33.97
N TYR A 680 -5.83 -20.72 34.21
CA TYR A 680 -6.75 -20.31 33.16
C TYR A 680 -6.20 -19.12 32.37
N LEU A 681 -5.75 -18.07 33.04
CA LEU A 681 -5.22 -16.90 32.34
C LEU A 681 -3.95 -17.23 31.54
N LEU A 682 -3.07 -18.11 32.05
CA LEU A 682 -1.93 -18.59 31.26
C LEU A 682 -2.37 -19.39 30.02
N SER A 683 -3.43 -20.17 30.12
CA SER A 683 -4.00 -20.89 28.97
C SER A 683 -4.54 -19.90 27.92
N ARG A 684 -5.27 -18.86 28.36
CA ARG A 684 -5.74 -17.77 27.49
C ARG A 684 -4.61 -16.98 26.85
N LEU A 685 -3.53 -16.73 27.60
CA LEU A 685 -2.31 -16.11 27.07
C LEU A 685 -1.63 -16.99 26.02
N ASN A 686 -1.71 -18.32 26.16
CA ASN A 686 -1.20 -19.27 25.18
C ASN A 686 -1.99 -19.22 23.87
N ASP A 687 -3.33 -19.23 23.96
CA ASP A 687 -4.23 -19.05 22.81
C ASP A 687 -3.93 -17.73 22.08
N LEU A 688 -3.71 -16.65 22.86
CA LEU A 688 -3.35 -15.35 22.32
C LEU A 688 -2.02 -15.40 21.53
N VAL A 689 -0.98 -16.04 22.10
CA VAL A 689 0.32 -16.19 21.44
C VAL A 689 0.16 -16.97 20.13
N GLU A 690 -0.59 -18.07 20.13
CA GLU A 690 -0.85 -18.86 18.93
C GLU A 690 -1.52 -18.04 17.83
N GLN A 691 -2.63 -17.36 18.17
CA GLN A 691 -3.43 -16.60 17.22
C GLN A 691 -2.69 -15.36 16.69
N VAL A 692 -2.03 -14.58 17.55
CA VAL A 692 -1.26 -13.40 17.13
C VAL A 692 -0.12 -13.79 16.18
N ARG A 693 0.56 -14.92 16.42
CA ARG A 693 1.57 -15.43 15.49
C ARG A 693 0.97 -15.84 14.16
N ALA A 694 -0.18 -16.52 14.17
CA ALA A 694 -0.89 -16.89 12.95
C ALA A 694 -1.31 -15.67 12.12
N ASP A 695 -1.78 -14.61 12.78
CA ASP A 695 -2.18 -13.37 12.13
C ASP A 695 -0.97 -12.63 11.53
N TYR A 696 0.17 -12.59 12.24
CA TYR A 696 1.42 -12.07 11.68
C TYR A 696 1.90 -12.85 10.45
N GLU A 697 1.81 -14.19 10.46
CA GLU A 697 2.18 -15.03 9.31
C GLU A 697 1.28 -14.80 8.08
N LYS A 698 0.01 -14.42 8.30
CA LYS A 698 -0.95 -14.11 7.24
C LYS A 698 -0.98 -12.62 6.85
N TYR A 699 -0.23 -11.78 7.55
CA TYR A 699 -0.25 -10.32 7.43
C TYR A 699 -1.62 -9.69 7.77
N ASP A 700 -2.39 -10.32 8.66
CA ASP A 700 -3.68 -9.81 9.15
C ASP A 700 -3.48 -8.94 10.39
N PHE A 701 -3.10 -7.68 10.17
CA PHE A 701 -2.82 -6.77 11.28
C PHE A 701 -4.08 -6.31 12.03
N ILE A 702 -5.25 -6.39 11.40
CA ILE A 702 -6.52 -5.92 11.96
C ILE A 702 -7.00 -6.88 13.03
N ASP A 703 -7.06 -8.16 12.71
CA ASP A 703 -7.55 -9.16 13.65
C ASP A 703 -6.54 -9.34 14.78
N LEU A 704 -5.24 -9.24 14.49
CA LEU A 704 -4.19 -9.12 15.48
C LEU A 704 -4.43 -7.95 16.45
N TYR A 705 -4.68 -6.74 15.92
CA TYR A 705 -4.96 -5.55 16.73
C TYR A 705 -6.19 -5.73 17.63
N LYS A 706 -7.30 -6.24 17.07
CA LYS A 706 -8.52 -6.52 17.83
C LYS A 706 -8.27 -7.54 18.93
N LEU A 707 -7.51 -8.59 18.63
CA LEU A 707 -7.23 -9.68 19.55
C LEU A 707 -6.42 -9.19 20.76
N LEU A 708 -5.36 -8.41 20.54
CA LEU A 708 -4.56 -7.80 21.61
C LEU A 708 -5.43 -6.90 22.51
N LEU A 709 -6.27 -6.05 21.92
CA LEU A 709 -7.15 -5.16 22.69
C LEU A 709 -8.26 -5.90 23.44
N SER A 710 -8.80 -6.96 22.83
CA SER A 710 -9.80 -7.83 23.45
C SER A 710 -9.21 -8.48 24.70
N PHE A 711 -8.02 -9.08 24.61
CA PHE A 711 -7.34 -9.69 25.75
C PHE A 711 -7.09 -8.69 26.89
N VAL A 712 -6.64 -7.49 26.56
CA VAL A 712 -6.38 -6.42 27.52
C VAL A 712 -7.66 -5.93 28.21
N THR A 713 -8.77 -5.89 27.48
CA THR A 713 -10.04 -5.35 27.98
C THR A 713 -10.83 -6.40 28.74
N ASN A 714 -10.98 -7.59 28.17
CA ASN A 714 -11.89 -8.63 28.62
C ASN A 714 -11.19 -9.56 29.62
N ASP A 715 -10.13 -10.26 29.20
CA ASP A 715 -9.43 -11.24 30.05
C ASP A 715 -8.68 -10.55 31.20
N LEU A 716 -7.96 -9.45 30.91
CA LEU A 716 -7.20 -8.72 31.92
C LEU A 716 -8.05 -7.73 32.72
N SER A 717 -8.51 -6.64 32.09
CA SER A 717 -9.08 -5.52 32.85
C SER A 717 -10.43 -5.80 33.51
N ALA A 718 -11.34 -6.46 32.79
CA ALA A 718 -12.72 -6.69 33.25
C ALA A 718 -12.86 -7.94 34.14
N PHE A 719 -11.88 -8.83 34.10
CA PHE A 719 -11.86 -10.06 34.88
C PHE A 719 -10.63 -10.15 35.79
N TYR A 720 -9.47 -10.54 35.26
CA TYR A 720 -8.36 -11.00 36.08
C TYR A 720 -7.81 -9.91 37.02
N LEU A 721 -7.54 -8.72 36.49
CA LEU A 721 -7.01 -7.60 37.26
C LEU A 721 -8.03 -6.96 38.21
N ASP A 722 -9.31 -7.28 38.06
CA ASP A 722 -10.34 -6.70 38.90
C ASP A 722 -10.40 -7.40 40.27
N PHE A 723 -10.51 -8.73 40.26
CA PHE A 723 -10.45 -9.51 41.51
C PHE A 723 -9.03 -9.60 42.07
N ALA A 724 -8.01 -9.49 41.22
CA ALA A 724 -6.60 -9.50 41.64
C ALA A 724 -6.27 -8.49 42.75
N LYS A 725 -7.00 -7.36 42.83
CA LYS A 725 -6.77 -6.33 43.85
C LYS A 725 -6.95 -6.87 45.29
N ASP A 726 -7.88 -7.79 45.52
CA ASP A 726 -8.08 -8.42 46.84
C ASP A 726 -6.96 -9.40 47.21
N ILE A 727 -6.17 -9.85 46.24
CA ILE A 727 -5.03 -10.74 46.48
C ILE A 727 -3.75 -9.89 46.54
N LEU A 728 -3.44 -9.14 45.49
CA LEU A 728 -2.21 -8.37 45.34
C LEU A 728 -2.01 -7.37 46.47
N TYR A 729 -3.07 -6.65 46.88
CA TYR A 729 -2.97 -5.58 47.88
C TYR A 729 -3.11 -6.07 49.31
N ILE A 730 -3.86 -7.17 49.53
CA ILE A 730 -4.29 -7.59 50.87
C ILE A 730 -3.46 -8.76 51.39
N ASP A 731 -3.13 -9.76 50.57
CA ASP A 731 -2.36 -10.92 51.05
C ASP A 731 -0.94 -10.52 51.47
N ALA A 732 -0.32 -11.34 52.32
CA ALA A 732 1.07 -11.14 52.71
C ALA A 732 2.00 -11.13 51.48
N ALA A 733 3.08 -10.36 51.54
CA ALA A 733 3.96 -10.09 50.40
C ALA A 733 4.48 -11.39 49.75
N ASP A 734 4.86 -12.38 50.58
CA ASP A 734 5.40 -13.68 50.15
C ASP A 734 4.38 -14.84 50.18
N SER A 735 3.08 -14.53 50.30
CA SER A 735 2.04 -15.56 50.26
C SER A 735 2.02 -16.30 48.91
N LYS A 736 1.75 -17.61 48.93
CA LYS A 736 1.66 -18.45 47.72
C LYS A 736 0.63 -17.91 46.71
N THR A 737 -0.52 -17.45 47.20
CA THR A 737 -1.60 -16.88 46.37
C THR A 737 -1.15 -15.60 45.65
N ARG A 738 -0.46 -14.69 46.34
CA ARG A 738 0.08 -13.48 45.72
C ARG A 738 1.20 -13.79 44.73
N ARG A 739 2.15 -14.67 45.08
CA ARG A 739 3.26 -15.05 44.18
C ARG A 739 2.79 -15.83 42.95
N SER A 740 1.73 -16.64 43.09
CA SER A 740 1.04 -17.30 41.97
C SER A 740 0.51 -16.28 40.97
N MET A 741 -0.24 -15.29 41.45
CA MET A 741 -0.78 -14.24 40.59
C MET A 741 0.31 -13.35 39.97
N GLN A 742 1.34 -12.97 40.73
CA GLN A 742 2.48 -12.21 40.20
C GLN A 742 3.26 -12.98 39.13
N THR A 743 3.38 -14.31 39.26
CA THR A 743 3.98 -15.16 38.23
C THR A 743 3.25 -15.00 36.89
N VAL A 744 1.92 -15.06 36.92
CA VAL A 744 1.10 -14.89 35.71
C VAL A 744 1.17 -13.45 35.18
N LEU A 745 1.10 -12.44 36.04
CA LEU A 745 1.23 -11.03 35.62
C LEU A 745 2.58 -10.77 34.95
N TYR A 746 3.66 -11.33 35.49
CA TYR A 746 4.99 -11.22 34.90
C TYR A 746 5.05 -11.90 33.53
N GLN A 747 4.52 -13.12 33.40
CA GLN A 747 4.44 -13.81 32.11
C GLN A 747 3.61 -13.05 31.07
N VAL A 748 2.46 -12.48 31.47
CA VAL A 748 1.65 -11.62 30.60
C VAL A 748 2.46 -10.39 30.17
N LEU A 749 3.13 -9.71 31.10
CA LEU A 749 3.94 -8.53 30.79
C LEU A 749 5.03 -8.83 29.76
N VAL A 750 5.79 -9.90 29.95
CA VAL A 750 6.87 -10.31 29.04
C VAL A 750 6.29 -10.64 27.65
N ARG A 751 5.31 -11.55 27.60
CA ARG A 751 4.74 -12.03 26.33
C ARG A 751 4.01 -10.92 25.58
N MET A 752 3.18 -10.12 26.24
CA MET A 752 2.51 -8.97 25.60
C MET A 752 3.52 -7.95 25.07
N THR A 753 4.59 -7.64 25.83
CA THR A 753 5.61 -6.70 25.38
C THR A 753 6.30 -7.18 24.11
N THR A 754 6.68 -8.46 24.05
CA THR A 754 7.29 -9.06 22.85
C THR A 754 6.32 -9.14 21.67
N LEU A 755 5.07 -9.59 21.87
CA LEU A 755 4.03 -9.64 20.82
C LEU A 755 3.72 -8.26 20.24
N MET A 756 3.72 -7.22 21.08
CA MET A 756 3.45 -5.84 20.66
C MET A 756 4.65 -5.17 20.00
N THR A 757 5.87 -5.69 20.16
CA THR A 757 7.10 -5.01 19.71
C THR A 757 7.10 -4.63 18.22
N PRO A 758 6.60 -5.47 17.28
CA PRO A 758 6.48 -5.05 15.89
C PRO A 758 5.51 -3.89 15.68
N LEU A 759 4.41 -3.78 16.44
CA LEU A 759 3.42 -2.70 16.31
C LEU A 759 3.86 -1.42 17.03
N LEU A 760 4.34 -1.59 18.25
CA LEU A 760 4.61 -0.56 19.25
C LEU A 760 6.06 -0.69 19.79
N PRO A 761 7.08 -0.48 18.94
CA PRO A 761 8.47 -0.69 19.32
C PRO A 761 8.92 0.26 20.42
N HIS A 762 8.41 1.49 20.49
CA HIS A 762 8.84 2.49 21.47
C HIS A 762 8.24 2.26 22.85
N THR A 763 6.96 1.88 22.91
CA THR A 763 6.30 1.52 24.18
C THR A 763 6.83 0.18 24.68
N ALA A 764 7.08 -0.79 23.80
CA ALA A 764 7.71 -2.05 24.19
C ALA A 764 9.09 -1.81 24.82
N GLU A 765 9.92 -0.99 24.18
CA GLU A 765 11.24 -0.59 24.73
C GLU A 765 11.15 0.23 26.02
N GLU A 766 10.05 0.95 26.26
CA GLU A 766 9.82 1.62 27.53
C GLU A 766 9.49 0.66 28.66
N ILE A 767 8.75 -0.41 28.36
CA ILE A 767 8.37 -1.44 29.34
C ILE A 767 9.55 -2.33 29.67
N TRP A 768 10.38 -2.64 28.67
CA TRP A 768 11.43 -3.65 28.74
C TRP A 768 12.38 -3.54 29.95
N PRO A 769 12.91 -2.35 30.34
CA PRO A 769 13.81 -2.23 31.49
C PRO A 769 13.15 -2.53 32.84
N PHE A 770 11.82 -2.56 32.92
CA PHE A 770 11.08 -2.96 34.11
C PHE A 770 10.91 -4.48 34.22
N LEU A 771 11.29 -5.23 33.17
CA LEU A 771 11.26 -6.68 33.14
C LEU A 771 12.70 -7.19 33.31
N HIS A 772 12.91 -8.16 34.19
CA HIS A 772 14.22 -8.80 34.40
C HIS A 772 14.63 -9.77 33.27
N GLU A 773 14.29 -9.41 32.03
CA GLU A 773 14.50 -10.24 30.84
C GLU A 773 15.82 -9.89 30.14
N LYS A 774 16.32 -10.84 29.34
CA LYS A 774 17.39 -10.62 28.36
C LYS A 774 16.82 -10.84 26.96
N PRO A 775 17.33 -10.17 25.92
CA PRO A 775 18.50 -9.26 25.86
C PRO A 775 18.20 -7.82 26.34
N GLU A 776 19.16 -6.89 26.19
CA GLU A 776 19.06 -5.50 26.66
C GLU A 776 17.93 -4.67 26.02
N PHE A 777 17.61 -4.95 24.75
CA PHE A 777 16.57 -4.26 24.00
C PHE A 777 15.40 -5.18 23.66
N ALA A 778 14.16 -4.69 23.77
CA ALA A 778 12.95 -5.47 23.46
C ALA A 778 12.97 -6.04 22.03
N GLN A 779 13.50 -5.27 21.09
CA GLN A 779 13.57 -5.62 19.66
C GLN A 779 14.55 -6.78 19.36
N LEU A 780 15.44 -7.08 20.30
CA LEU A 780 16.38 -8.20 20.20
C LEU A 780 15.81 -9.48 20.82
N ALA A 781 14.70 -9.41 21.56
CA ALA A 781 14.01 -10.58 22.09
C ALA A 781 13.40 -11.42 20.96
N GLU A 782 13.24 -12.73 21.19
CA GLU A 782 12.54 -13.61 20.28
C GLU A 782 11.02 -13.56 20.54
N MET A 783 10.21 -13.81 19.51
CA MET A 783 8.76 -13.95 19.65
C MET A 783 8.44 -15.13 20.58
N PRO A 784 7.45 -14.99 21.47
CA PRO A 784 7.08 -16.05 22.39
C PRO A 784 6.52 -17.23 21.61
N ASN A 785 6.80 -18.44 22.10
CA ASN A 785 6.23 -19.68 21.56
C ASN A 785 5.04 -20.11 22.40
N VAL A 786 4.19 -20.95 21.81
CA VAL A 786 3.12 -21.65 22.53
C VAL A 786 3.78 -22.61 23.53
N GLU A 787 3.39 -22.54 24.80
CA GLU A 787 3.87 -23.44 25.85
C GLU A 787 2.92 -24.64 25.97
N PRO A 788 3.39 -25.87 25.70
CA PRO A 788 2.54 -27.05 25.79
C PRO A 788 1.94 -27.27 27.17
N GLU A 789 2.65 -26.88 28.24
CA GLU A 789 2.19 -27.02 29.62
C GLU A 789 0.95 -26.15 29.93
N TRP A 790 0.78 -25.05 29.20
CA TRP A 790 -0.36 -24.13 29.41
C TRP A 790 -1.55 -24.50 28.53
N GLN A 791 -1.41 -25.48 27.64
CA GLN A 791 -2.51 -25.92 26.78
C GLN A 791 -3.46 -26.83 27.55
N ASN A 792 -4.66 -26.34 27.84
CA ASN A 792 -5.66 -27.12 28.58
C ASN A 792 -7.09 -26.76 28.14
N GLU A 793 -7.58 -27.44 27.09
CA GLU A 793 -8.91 -27.20 26.53
C GLU A 793 -10.03 -27.48 27.54
N ALA A 794 -9.88 -28.51 28.38
CA ALA A 794 -10.86 -28.82 29.43
C ALA A 794 -10.95 -27.70 30.47
N LEU A 795 -9.82 -27.09 30.83
CA LEU A 795 -9.79 -25.91 31.70
C LEU A 795 -10.46 -24.72 31.01
N ILE A 796 -10.12 -24.44 29.75
CA ILE A 796 -10.73 -23.33 28.99
C ILE A 796 -12.24 -23.49 28.91
N GLY A 797 -12.74 -24.69 28.58
CA GLY A 797 -14.18 -24.97 28.51
C GLY A 797 -14.88 -24.76 29.85
N ARG A 798 -14.31 -25.27 30.95
CA ARG A 798 -14.85 -25.06 32.30
C ARG A 798 -14.92 -23.58 32.68
N TRP A 799 -13.89 -22.82 32.34
CA TRP A 799 -13.86 -21.38 32.62
C TRP A 799 -14.78 -20.58 31.70
N ALA A 800 -15.06 -21.05 30.48
CA ALA A 800 -16.08 -20.45 29.63
C ALA A 800 -17.47 -20.56 30.28
N ASP A 801 -17.82 -21.73 30.84
CA ASP A 801 -19.06 -21.92 31.60
C ASP A 801 -19.11 -20.98 32.82
N PHE A 802 -18.00 -20.85 33.55
CA PHE A 802 -17.89 -19.90 34.66
C PHE A 802 -18.07 -18.44 34.20
N MET A 803 -17.54 -18.04 33.05
CA MET A 803 -17.71 -16.67 32.54
C MET A 803 -19.16 -16.37 32.15
N THR A 804 -19.88 -17.36 31.64
CA THR A 804 -21.32 -17.28 31.40
C THR A 804 -22.06 -17.05 32.72
N LEU A 805 -21.84 -17.91 33.71
CA LEU A 805 -22.42 -17.75 35.06
C LEU A 805 -22.08 -16.40 35.69
N ARG A 806 -20.82 -15.96 35.58
CA ARG A 806 -20.37 -14.67 36.10
C ARG A 806 -21.10 -13.51 35.43
N SER A 807 -21.39 -13.60 34.13
CA SER A 807 -22.11 -12.55 33.40
C SER A 807 -23.54 -12.40 33.92
N ASP A 808 -24.22 -13.51 34.21
CA ASP A 808 -25.55 -13.51 34.83
C ASP A 808 -25.51 -12.92 36.24
N VAL A 809 -24.54 -13.33 37.06
CA VAL A 809 -24.33 -12.76 38.40
C VAL A 809 -24.06 -11.26 38.36
N LEU A 810 -23.22 -10.78 37.44
CA LEU A 810 -22.93 -9.35 37.30
C LEU A 810 -24.18 -8.56 36.91
N LYS A 811 -25.07 -9.15 36.11
CA LYS A 811 -26.35 -8.53 35.77
C LYS A 811 -27.24 -8.37 37.02
N SER A 812 -27.41 -9.42 37.83
CA SER A 812 -28.14 -9.31 39.11
C SER A 812 -27.51 -8.31 40.07
N LEU A 813 -26.17 -8.24 40.16
CA LEU A 813 -25.48 -7.25 40.99
C LEU A 813 -25.72 -5.82 40.50
N GLU A 814 -25.81 -5.61 39.19
CA GLU A 814 -26.14 -4.31 38.60
C GLU A 814 -27.59 -3.91 38.91
N GLU A 815 -28.54 -4.83 38.76
CA GLU A 815 -29.96 -4.60 39.11
C GLU A 815 -30.12 -4.28 40.61
N ALA A 816 -29.41 -4.98 41.48
CA ALA A 816 -29.37 -4.67 42.91
C ALA A 816 -28.75 -3.29 43.22
N ARG A 817 -27.76 -2.86 42.42
CA ARG A 817 -27.15 -1.53 42.54
C ARG A 817 -28.12 -0.42 42.12
N ASP A 818 -28.85 -0.63 41.03
CA ASP A 818 -29.88 0.31 40.55
C ASP A 818 -31.05 0.41 41.54
N ALA A 819 -31.39 -0.71 42.19
CA ALA A 819 -32.34 -0.76 43.29
C ALA A 819 -31.81 -0.14 44.61
N LYS A 820 -30.55 0.32 44.64
CA LYS A 820 -29.86 0.89 45.81
C LYS A 820 -29.74 -0.09 46.99
N LEU A 821 -29.81 -1.39 46.73
CA LEU A 821 -29.62 -2.43 47.74
C LEU A 821 -28.15 -2.54 48.15
N ILE A 822 -27.26 -2.36 47.18
CA ILE A 822 -25.80 -2.32 47.36
C ILE A 822 -25.25 -1.13 46.56
N GLY A 823 -24.12 -0.56 46.99
CA GLY A 823 -23.36 0.44 46.22
C GLY A 823 -22.19 -0.18 45.44
N ARG A 824 -21.53 -1.18 46.02
CA ARG A 824 -20.39 -1.90 45.43
C ARG A 824 -20.62 -3.41 45.50
N PRO A 825 -20.06 -4.22 44.59
CA PRO A 825 -20.15 -5.69 44.68
C PRO A 825 -19.70 -6.25 46.02
N MET A 826 -18.68 -5.65 46.65
CA MET A 826 -18.18 -6.05 47.97
C MET A 826 -19.19 -5.84 49.11
N GLU A 827 -20.28 -5.10 48.90
CA GLU A 827 -21.36 -4.93 49.88
C GLU A 827 -22.41 -6.04 49.76
N ALA A 828 -22.31 -6.91 48.76
CA ALA A 828 -23.28 -7.96 48.50
C ALA A 828 -22.99 -9.27 49.27
N ALA A 829 -24.08 -9.89 49.71
CA ALA A 829 -24.18 -11.32 49.97
C ALA A 829 -24.99 -11.96 48.87
N LEU A 830 -24.49 -13.06 48.32
CA LEU A 830 -25.06 -13.70 47.14
C LEU A 830 -25.45 -15.14 47.46
N ASP A 831 -26.73 -15.46 47.26
CA ASP A 831 -27.23 -16.83 47.23
C ASP A 831 -27.33 -17.25 45.76
N LEU A 832 -26.45 -18.15 45.36
CA LEU A 832 -26.29 -18.65 44.00
C LEU A 832 -26.93 -20.03 43.88
N TYR A 833 -28.00 -20.14 43.12
CA TYR A 833 -28.70 -21.40 42.86
C TYR A 833 -28.27 -21.92 41.49
N VAL A 834 -27.68 -23.10 41.43
CA VAL A 834 -27.01 -23.62 40.22
C VAL A 834 -27.46 -25.04 39.89
N SER A 835 -27.49 -25.35 38.60
CA SER A 835 -27.69 -26.73 38.13
C SER A 835 -26.55 -27.64 38.61
N ASP A 836 -26.76 -28.96 38.56
CA ASP A 836 -25.75 -29.96 38.96
C ASP A 836 -24.44 -29.78 38.17
N HIS A 837 -24.55 -29.46 36.87
CA HIS A 837 -23.41 -29.16 36.00
C HIS A 837 -22.61 -27.95 36.51
N ASN A 838 -23.29 -26.85 36.83
CA ASN A 838 -22.66 -25.63 37.33
C ASN A 838 -22.07 -25.83 38.74
N ALA A 839 -22.72 -26.63 39.60
CA ALA A 839 -22.17 -27.01 40.89
C ALA A 839 -20.85 -27.79 40.75
N GLU A 840 -20.82 -28.82 39.89
CA GLU A 840 -19.61 -29.59 39.59
C GLU A 840 -18.51 -28.70 39.01
N MET A 841 -18.87 -27.79 38.10
CA MET A 841 -17.96 -26.79 37.54
C MET A 841 -17.30 -25.94 38.64
N LEU A 842 -18.08 -25.37 39.56
CA LEU A 842 -17.58 -24.50 40.63
C LEU A 842 -16.62 -25.25 41.58
N GLU A 843 -16.91 -26.51 41.91
CA GLU A 843 -16.03 -27.36 42.73
C GLU A 843 -14.66 -27.59 42.06
N HIS A 844 -14.66 -27.75 40.73
CA HIS A 844 -13.46 -28.01 39.93
C HIS A 844 -12.73 -26.75 39.43
N LEU A 845 -13.17 -25.55 39.83
CA LEU A 845 -12.45 -24.30 39.53
C LEU A 845 -11.15 -24.15 40.33
N HIS A 846 -11.02 -24.87 41.46
CA HIS A 846 -9.89 -24.75 42.38
C HIS A 846 -9.52 -23.29 42.70
N SER A 847 -10.54 -22.44 42.88
CA SER A 847 -10.45 -21.00 43.08
C SER A 847 -11.55 -20.52 44.01
N ASN A 848 -11.33 -19.38 44.69
CA ASN A 848 -12.34 -18.81 45.57
C ASN A 848 -13.40 -18.04 44.76
N VAL A 849 -14.57 -18.66 44.57
CA VAL A 849 -15.66 -18.12 43.75
C VAL A 849 -16.14 -16.75 44.27
N ALA A 850 -16.23 -16.55 45.58
CA ALA A 850 -16.63 -15.26 46.15
C ALA A 850 -15.65 -14.13 45.78
N GLN A 851 -14.35 -14.43 45.73
CA GLN A 851 -13.34 -13.48 45.27
C GLN A 851 -13.46 -13.21 43.77
N LEU A 852 -13.68 -14.25 42.95
CA LEU A 852 -13.86 -14.10 41.49
C LEU A 852 -15.10 -13.26 41.12
N LEU A 853 -16.15 -13.32 41.95
CA LEU A 853 -17.36 -12.51 41.83
C LEU A 853 -17.27 -11.18 42.58
N ILE A 854 -16.21 -10.95 43.37
CA ILE A 854 -15.95 -9.72 44.13
C ILE A 854 -17.08 -9.40 45.14
N VAL A 855 -17.63 -10.44 45.78
CA VAL A 855 -18.69 -10.33 46.80
C VAL A 855 -18.18 -10.70 48.19
N SER A 856 -18.81 -10.16 49.23
CA SER A 856 -18.38 -10.39 50.62
C SER A 856 -18.78 -11.76 51.17
N GLN A 857 -19.93 -12.25 50.74
CA GLN A 857 -20.52 -13.53 51.17
C GLN A 857 -21.11 -14.24 49.95
N LEU A 858 -20.90 -15.56 49.87
CA LEU A 858 -21.42 -16.41 48.81
C LEU A 858 -21.93 -17.70 49.44
N GLN A 859 -23.16 -18.08 49.11
CA GLN A 859 -23.72 -19.40 49.39
C GLN A 859 -24.16 -20.02 48.07
N VAL A 860 -23.90 -21.32 47.90
CA VAL A 860 -24.24 -22.05 46.67
C VAL A 860 -25.26 -23.12 47.04
N HIS A 861 -26.37 -23.14 46.29
CA HIS A 861 -27.53 -23.99 46.53
C HIS A 861 -27.93 -24.73 45.24
N PRO A 862 -28.65 -25.87 45.32
CA PRO A 862 -29.24 -26.51 44.14
C PRO A 862 -30.27 -25.63 43.45
N LEU A 863 -30.30 -25.61 42.11
CA LEU A 863 -31.25 -24.81 41.32
C LEU A 863 -32.72 -25.08 41.68
N SER A 864 -33.04 -26.32 42.09
CA SER A 864 -34.38 -26.71 42.52
C SER A 864 -34.89 -25.96 43.76
N GLU A 865 -33.99 -25.36 44.54
CA GLU A 865 -34.31 -24.62 45.76
C GLU A 865 -34.45 -23.11 45.52
N ALA A 866 -34.30 -22.65 44.26
CA ALA A 866 -34.36 -21.24 43.91
C ALA A 866 -35.72 -20.61 44.28
N PRO A 867 -35.74 -19.53 45.08
CA PRO A 867 -36.99 -18.87 45.44
C PRO A 867 -37.62 -18.18 44.22
N GLU A 868 -38.92 -17.92 44.27
CA GLU A 868 -39.62 -17.19 43.20
C GLU A 868 -39.08 -15.77 43.00
N THR A 869 -38.50 -15.18 44.04
CA THR A 869 -37.93 -13.83 44.05
C THR A 869 -36.49 -13.77 43.51
N ALA A 870 -35.88 -14.90 43.14
CA ALA A 870 -34.57 -14.92 42.52
C ALA A 870 -34.63 -14.43 41.07
N ASP A 871 -33.57 -13.75 40.62
CA ASP A 871 -33.37 -13.48 39.21
C ASP A 871 -33.04 -14.79 38.51
N LYS A 872 -33.88 -15.20 37.55
CA LYS A 872 -33.76 -16.51 36.89
C LYS A 872 -33.12 -16.37 35.52
N TYR A 873 -32.09 -17.18 35.30
CA TYR A 873 -31.40 -17.38 34.03
C TYR A 873 -31.60 -18.83 33.58
N GLU A 874 -30.89 -19.26 32.53
CA GLU A 874 -31.09 -20.60 31.94
C GLU A 874 -30.72 -21.71 32.93
N ASP A 875 -29.49 -21.69 33.48
CA ASP A 875 -28.97 -22.72 34.38
C ASP A 875 -28.56 -22.18 35.77
N VAL A 876 -28.96 -20.95 36.08
CA VAL A 876 -28.58 -20.21 37.30
C VAL A 876 -29.77 -19.38 37.78
N ALA A 877 -29.94 -19.27 39.10
CA ALA A 877 -30.76 -18.23 39.69
C ALA A 877 -29.97 -17.52 40.81
N VAL A 878 -30.19 -16.21 40.96
CA VAL A 878 -29.38 -15.36 41.83
C VAL A 878 -30.29 -14.57 42.76
N VAL A 879 -29.98 -14.58 44.06
CA VAL A 879 -30.55 -13.63 45.01
C VAL A 879 -29.42 -12.77 45.56
N VAL A 880 -29.55 -11.46 45.39
CA VAL A 880 -28.62 -10.47 45.95
C VAL A 880 -29.23 -9.86 47.20
N SER A 881 -28.46 -9.83 48.28
CA SER A 881 -28.79 -9.14 49.52
C SER A 881 -27.60 -8.31 50.01
N HIS A 882 -27.83 -7.40 50.97
CA HIS A 882 -26.72 -6.68 51.60
C HIS A 882 -25.99 -7.62 52.58
N ALA A 883 -24.66 -7.68 52.48
CA ALA A 883 -23.85 -8.53 53.33
C ALA A 883 -23.98 -8.15 54.81
N THR A 884 -23.87 -9.16 55.67
CA THR A 884 -24.02 -9.03 57.12
C THR A 884 -22.67 -8.86 57.83
N GLY A 885 -22.63 -8.04 58.87
CA GLY A 885 -21.41 -7.72 59.63
C GLY A 885 -20.92 -6.29 59.39
N ASP A 886 -19.64 -6.05 59.66
CA ASP A 886 -19.02 -4.72 59.58
C ASP A 886 -17.98 -4.64 58.45
N VAL A 887 -17.70 -3.43 57.98
CA VAL A 887 -16.68 -3.18 56.94
C VAL A 887 -15.28 -3.28 57.54
N CYS A 888 -14.51 -4.28 57.10
CA CYS A 888 -13.09 -4.37 57.40
C CYS A 888 -12.35 -3.18 56.78
N GLN A 889 -11.65 -2.38 57.59
CA GLN A 889 -11.03 -1.15 57.10
C GLN A 889 -9.80 -1.40 56.20
N ARG A 890 -9.23 -2.61 56.21
CA ARG A 890 -8.09 -3.00 55.34
C ARG A 890 -8.54 -3.57 53.99
N CYS A 891 -9.30 -4.67 53.96
CA CYS A 891 -9.75 -5.29 52.70
C CYS A 891 -11.05 -4.71 52.12
N ARG A 892 -11.78 -3.88 52.88
CA ARG A 892 -13.06 -3.25 52.49
C ARG A 892 -14.24 -4.20 52.28
N MET A 893 -14.06 -5.50 52.50
CA MET A 893 -15.15 -6.48 52.54
C MET A 893 -15.95 -6.34 53.85
N ILE A 894 -17.24 -6.65 53.78
CA ILE A 894 -18.13 -6.79 54.93
C ILE A 894 -17.97 -8.19 55.50
N LYS A 895 -17.57 -8.28 56.77
CA LYS A 895 -17.34 -9.56 57.46
C LYS A 895 -17.93 -9.54 58.87
N GLN A 896 -18.37 -10.70 59.34
CA GLN A 896 -18.96 -10.86 60.67
C GLN A 896 -17.91 -10.99 61.78
N ASP A 897 -16.64 -11.23 61.42
CA ASP A 897 -15.51 -11.43 62.33
C ASP A 897 -14.68 -10.16 62.54
N VAL A 898 -15.14 -9.01 62.05
CA VAL A 898 -14.48 -7.72 62.31
C VAL A 898 -14.53 -7.43 63.80
N GLY A 899 -13.36 -7.14 64.38
CA GLY A 899 -13.24 -6.90 65.81
C GLY A 899 -13.02 -8.15 66.67
N SER A 900 -12.82 -9.32 66.05
CA SER A 900 -12.46 -10.55 66.76
C SER A 900 -11.05 -10.54 67.37
N ASP A 901 -10.14 -9.70 66.88
CA ASP A 901 -8.81 -9.47 67.47
C ASP A 901 -8.80 -8.14 68.23
N ASP A 902 -8.59 -8.20 69.56
CA ASP A 902 -8.57 -7.04 70.46
C ASP A 902 -7.55 -5.97 70.06
N ALA A 903 -6.43 -6.35 69.44
CA ALA A 903 -5.40 -5.39 69.00
C ALA A 903 -5.80 -4.67 67.71
N TYR A 904 -6.72 -5.24 66.93
CA TYR A 904 -7.12 -4.73 65.62
C TYR A 904 -8.64 -4.69 65.44
N PRO A 905 -9.36 -3.89 66.25
CA PRO A 905 -10.83 -3.91 66.30
C PRO A 905 -11.52 -3.50 64.99
N ALA A 906 -10.78 -2.87 64.06
CA ALA A 906 -11.29 -2.41 62.77
C ALA A 906 -11.03 -3.40 61.61
N LEU A 907 -10.41 -4.55 61.88
CA LEU A 907 -10.00 -5.54 60.88
C LEU A 907 -10.76 -6.87 61.06
N CYS A 908 -10.98 -7.59 59.96
CA CYS A 908 -11.40 -9.00 59.99
C CYS A 908 -10.22 -9.91 60.38
N ASP A 909 -10.51 -11.16 60.76
CA ASP A 909 -9.52 -12.13 61.25
C ASP A 909 -8.37 -12.34 60.24
N ARG A 910 -8.68 -12.50 58.94
CA ARG A 910 -7.67 -12.60 57.86
C ARG A 910 -6.72 -11.41 57.88
N CYS A 911 -7.25 -10.19 57.94
CA CYS A 911 -6.43 -8.99 57.90
C CYS A 911 -5.64 -8.78 59.19
N ALA A 912 -6.23 -9.05 60.34
CA ALA A 912 -5.55 -8.95 61.64
C ALA A 912 -4.34 -9.89 61.71
N LYS A 913 -4.49 -11.15 61.26
CA LYS A 913 -3.40 -12.14 61.19
C LYS A 913 -2.24 -11.67 60.31
N ILE A 914 -2.54 -11.15 59.11
CA ILE A 914 -1.52 -10.65 58.18
C ILE A 914 -0.78 -9.46 58.79
N VAL A 915 -1.50 -8.47 59.32
CA VAL A 915 -0.89 -7.27 59.89
C VAL A 915 -0.01 -7.62 61.09
N ARG A 916 -0.46 -8.54 61.96
CA ARG A 916 0.32 -9.00 63.10
C ARG A 916 1.63 -9.67 62.70
N ALA A 917 1.60 -10.47 61.63
CA ALA A 917 2.77 -11.22 61.17
C ALA A 917 3.79 -10.32 60.46
N GLU A 918 3.34 -9.43 59.59
CA GLU A 918 4.19 -8.59 58.73
C GLU A 918 4.61 -7.27 59.39
N TYR A 919 3.81 -6.76 60.35
CA TYR A 919 4.01 -5.47 61.02
C TYR A 919 3.82 -5.62 62.54
N PRO A 920 4.64 -6.42 63.24
CA PRO A 920 4.46 -6.73 64.66
C PRO A 920 4.45 -5.48 65.57
N GLU A 921 5.12 -4.40 65.18
CA GLU A 921 5.13 -3.10 65.88
C GLU A 921 3.74 -2.45 65.96
N SER A 922 2.86 -2.76 65.00
CA SER A 922 1.50 -2.20 64.96
C SER A 922 0.63 -2.66 66.13
N VAL A 923 0.97 -3.79 66.78
CA VAL A 923 0.28 -4.26 68.00
C VAL A 923 0.46 -3.27 69.15
N THR A 924 1.64 -2.65 69.25
CA THR A 924 1.97 -1.69 70.31
C THR A 924 1.65 -0.25 69.93
N GLU A 925 1.83 0.12 68.67
CA GLU A 925 1.63 1.50 68.19
C GLU A 925 0.19 1.82 67.80
N GLY A 926 -0.63 0.79 67.54
CA GLY A 926 -1.98 0.94 67.03
C GLY A 926 -2.05 1.31 65.54
N LEU A 927 -3.25 1.11 64.96
CA LEU A 927 -3.57 1.47 63.58
C LEU A 927 -4.43 2.72 63.53
N GLU A 928 -3.96 3.74 62.83
CA GLU A 928 -4.77 4.89 62.43
C GLU A 928 -5.52 4.55 61.13
N LYS A 929 -6.81 4.93 61.10
CA LYS A 929 -7.71 4.68 59.95
C LYS A 929 -7.25 5.37 58.68
#